data_AF-A0A923L5L5-F1
#
_entry.id   AF-A0A923L5L5-F1
#
_cell.length_a   1.000
_cell.length_b   1.000
_cell.length_c   1.000
_cell.angle_alpha   90.00
_cell.angle_beta   90.00
_cell.angle_gamma   90.00
#
_symmetry.space_group_name_H-M   'P 1'
#
loop_
_entity.id
_entity.type
_entity.pdbx_description
1 polymer ?
#
loop_
_entity_poly.entity_id
_entity_poly.type
_entity_poly.pdbx_seq_one_letter_code
_entity_poly.pdbx_strand_id
1 'polypeptide(L)'
;MKKLNHLEQLDEHLRIMPKPNLNKERELQIKRTILNTRAANIKPKKKRNYKGIAATIGALAAAFIFSLLLYGALGKEQQSTLLLTNFIEDEVSKISGELNGNTYTSDDQAIINLFYETMEDTELVETVASDTQFAETLEVYNNQNQLIGAFHFSDSNVVMIDGKQYEMNTAEWQNFKEVFYTDEYLVVEDSEDEPEEQPEESINVEELIDQELAKAPSERDWDTILGHIQEGANPDRALQLAAKDNLDTVVESLLLAGADPNSLDKNKDTPLTLTTSTEVASLLIENGANIEHRNARDYNALVLAVYGHQTEMAKLLLEANANPNTTVTSNNDVTVLWMASKFNDQSIKDLLIQHGAELVEGYEYEGWMASEIPTLEEMLTADLLSYASIGRLPNLMTIQLPADSSIFPNHYGEAFESFTVENGVADVYGDHLFIKSGGENLYTKYQYELNPGDNVTVNDIEAALGQPSSTYMDEANGLRYLSYSLDHYELRFSFDGTVTYPKEETAILSLELLYKQPGIVEHAETVFDLLATRNMTELANHVHPEKGVVFAPFLQLNSTPLTEEHEPVIFQANEISGLLQNKTVYHWGDHGSSGLPIDMSPAEYLDNYVYTKQEPDSIFINQQDLSGPEFFTDIIRGEYPDAHMVQYSFNETIPGDDLSWLQLTLIFEPYNNEWKLVGILHNAWTP
;
A
#
# COMPACT_ATOMS: atom_id res chain seq x y z
N MET A 1 66.06 3.60 19.72
CA MET A 1 65.69 4.29 20.97
C MET A 1 64.34 3.79 21.48
N LYS A 2 64.39 2.92 22.50
CA LYS A 2 63.45 2.78 23.62
C LYS A 2 61.92 3.02 23.40
N LYS A 3 61.20 1.88 23.40
CA LYS A 3 59.92 1.59 24.08
C LYS A 3 58.69 2.48 23.76
N LEU A 4 57.92 2.03 22.77
CA LEU A 4 56.45 2.14 22.74
C LEU A 4 55.74 1.00 23.50
N ASN A 5 56.46 0.20 24.30
CA ASN A 5 55.90 -0.82 25.21
C ASN A 5 54.85 -0.31 26.22
N HIS A 6 54.62 1.00 26.33
CA HIS A 6 53.67 1.56 27.28
C HIS A 6 52.24 1.64 26.73
N LEU A 7 52.03 1.46 25.42
CA LEU A 7 50.69 1.38 24.82
C LEU A 7 50.22 -0.07 24.67
N GLU A 8 51.11 -1.00 24.27
CA GLU A 8 50.79 -2.44 24.26
C GLU A 8 50.44 -2.96 25.66
N GLN A 9 51.17 -2.56 26.70
CA GLN A 9 50.83 -2.95 28.07
C GLN A 9 49.55 -2.29 28.59
N LEU A 10 49.12 -1.15 28.01
CA LEU A 10 47.90 -0.44 28.41
C LEU A 10 46.67 -1.06 27.73
N ASP A 11 46.78 -1.44 26.46
CA ASP A 11 45.74 -2.15 25.71
C ASP A 11 45.51 -3.58 26.25
N GLU A 12 46.60 -4.29 26.54
CA GLU A 12 46.54 -5.60 27.20
C GLU A 12 46.01 -5.48 28.65
N HIS A 13 46.36 -4.43 29.42
CA HIS A 13 45.78 -4.20 30.77
C HIS A 13 44.31 -3.78 30.73
N LEU A 14 43.85 -3.08 29.68
CA LEU A 14 42.46 -2.67 29.53
C LEU A 14 41.57 -3.86 29.14
N ARG A 15 42.09 -4.81 28.34
CA ARG A 15 41.40 -6.06 27.99
C ARG A 15 41.30 -7.07 29.15
N ILE A 16 42.28 -7.09 30.07
CA ILE A 16 42.35 -8.08 31.17
C ILE A 16 41.86 -7.51 32.53
N MET A 17 41.46 -6.23 32.61
CA MET A 17 40.90 -5.71 33.86
C MET A 17 39.50 -6.30 34.13
N PRO A 18 39.28 -7.01 35.27
CA PRO A 18 37.92 -7.20 35.74
C PRO A 18 37.36 -5.80 36.02
N LYS A 19 36.24 -5.46 35.38
CA LYS A 19 35.54 -4.17 35.58
C LYS A 19 35.56 -3.85 37.08
N PRO A 20 36.14 -2.72 37.52
CA PRO A 20 36.18 -2.42 38.94
C PRO A 20 34.73 -2.30 39.40
N ASN A 21 34.35 -3.09 40.40
CA ASN A 21 33.04 -3.01 41.02
C ASN A 21 32.97 -1.70 41.82
N LEU A 22 32.78 -0.60 41.10
CA LEU A 22 32.64 0.73 41.64
C LEU A 22 31.22 0.82 42.17
N ASN A 23 31.08 1.01 43.48
CA ASN A 23 29.76 1.29 44.02
C ASN A 23 29.21 2.56 43.36
N LYS A 24 27.88 2.61 43.20
CA LYS A 24 27.14 3.72 42.56
C LYS A 24 27.58 5.10 43.06
N GLU A 25 28.06 5.18 44.29
CA GLU A 25 28.51 6.40 44.96
C GLU A 25 29.84 6.94 44.39
N ARG A 26 30.84 6.07 44.16
CA ARG A 26 32.10 6.46 43.50
C ARG A 26 31.89 6.85 42.04
N GLU A 27 31.00 6.15 41.35
CA GLU A 27 30.63 6.46 39.96
C GLU A 27 29.98 7.86 39.85
N LEU A 28 29.08 8.19 40.80
CA LEU A 28 28.48 9.52 40.89
C LEU A 28 29.51 10.61 41.22
N GLN A 29 30.51 10.29 42.04
CA GLN A 29 31.55 11.22 42.46
C GLN A 29 32.50 11.57 41.31
N ILE A 30 32.84 10.58 40.48
CA ILE A 30 33.63 10.77 39.25
C ILE A 30 32.81 11.60 38.24
N LYS A 31 31.54 11.24 38.01
CA LYS A 31 30.62 12.00 37.12
C LYS A 31 30.47 13.47 37.56
N ARG A 32 30.32 13.73 38.86
CA ARG A 32 30.25 15.11 39.40
C ARG A 32 31.56 15.87 39.24
N THR A 33 32.70 15.20 39.37
CA THR A 33 34.02 15.85 39.24
C THR A 33 34.28 16.27 37.78
N ILE A 34 33.91 15.42 36.81
CA ILE A 34 34.01 15.70 35.36
C ILE A 34 33.06 16.82 34.93
N LEU A 35 31.81 16.80 35.41
CA LEU A 35 30.82 17.84 35.12
C LEU A 35 31.22 19.20 35.72
N ASN A 36 31.86 19.21 36.90
CA ASN A 36 32.35 20.44 37.52
C ASN A 36 33.62 21.01 36.86
N THR A 37 34.39 20.20 36.11
CA THR A 37 35.55 20.69 35.35
C THR A 37 35.15 21.31 34.01
N ARG A 38 34.05 20.88 33.39
CA ARG A 38 33.52 21.47 32.14
C ARG A 38 32.72 22.77 32.33
N ALA A 39 32.31 23.10 33.55
CA ALA A 39 31.50 24.30 33.84
C ALA A 39 32.32 25.59 34.11
N ALA A 40 33.65 25.55 34.00
CA ALA A 40 34.51 26.70 34.27
C ALA A 40 34.93 27.41 32.97
N ASN A 41 33.99 28.03 32.26
CA ASN A 41 34.16 29.30 31.54
C ASN A 41 32.94 29.59 30.66
N ILE A 42 31.99 30.38 31.18
CA ILE A 42 31.57 31.69 30.65
C ILE A 42 30.32 32.15 31.43
N LYS A 43 30.35 33.42 31.83
CA LYS A 43 29.50 34.06 32.84
C LYS A 43 28.06 34.33 32.32
N PRO A 44 27.04 34.15 33.18
CA PRO A 44 25.71 34.70 32.97
C PRO A 44 25.51 36.03 33.74
N LYS A 45 24.78 36.99 33.15
CA LYS A 45 24.07 38.06 33.87
C LYS A 45 22.57 37.88 33.59
N LYS A 46 21.78 37.28 34.50
CA LYS A 46 21.17 37.80 35.76
C LYS A 46 20.03 38.80 35.51
N LYS A 47 18.85 38.75 36.15
CA LYS A 47 18.08 37.86 37.08
C LYS A 47 16.94 38.78 37.60
N ARG A 48 15.70 38.38 37.91
CA ARG A 48 15.22 37.64 39.10
C ARG A 48 13.69 37.40 38.95
N ASN A 49 13.15 36.19 39.13
CA ASN A 49 12.83 35.43 40.38
C ASN A 49 11.56 35.98 41.09
N TYR A 50 10.54 35.19 41.41
CA TYR A 50 10.52 34.29 42.59
C TYR A 50 9.77 32.95 42.40
N LYS A 51 10.40 31.91 42.96
CA LYS A 51 9.91 30.59 43.41
C LYS A 51 8.40 30.46 43.69
N GLY A 52 7.83 29.32 43.28
CA GLY A 52 6.64 28.78 43.94
C GLY A 52 5.95 27.60 43.27
N ILE A 53 6.38 26.37 43.61
CA ILE A 53 5.51 25.21 43.88
C ILE A 53 4.98 24.41 42.66
N ALA A 54 5.58 23.22 42.52
CA ALA A 54 5.02 22.04 41.87
C ALA A 54 3.77 21.52 42.61
N ALA A 55 2.63 22.19 42.45
CA ALA A 55 1.32 21.73 42.95
C ALA A 55 0.19 21.81 41.91
N THR A 56 0.50 21.96 40.62
CA THR A 56 -0.51 22.19 39.58
C THR A 56 -0.82 20.98 38.69
N ILE A 57 -0.03 19.90 38.74
CA ILE A 57 -0.29 18.72 37.87
C ILE A 57 -1.12 17.65 38.60
N GLY A 58 -1.02 17.55 39.93
CA GLY A 58 -1.90 16.68 40.73
C GLY A 58 -3.31 17.22 40.97
N ALA A 59 -3.53 18.54 40.80
CA ALA A 59 -4.82 19.18 41.05
C ALA A 59 -5.80 19.04 39.86
N LEU A 60 -5.30 18.93 38.63
CA LEU A 60 -6.13 18.74 37.43
C LEU A 60 -6.72 17.33 37.35
N ALA A 61 -5.96 16.30 37.74
CA ALA A 61 -6.45 14.92 37.79
C ALA A 61 -7.49 14.71 38.90
N ALA A 62 -7.33 15.37 40.05
CA ALA A 62 -8.31 15.30 41.14
C ALA A 62 -9.59 16.09 40.81
N ALA A 63 -9.50 17.22 40.10
CA ALA A 63 -10.67 17.97 39.65
C ALA A 63 -11.51 17.21 38.62
N PHE A 64 -10.86 16.46 37.72
CA PHE A 64 -11.53 15.62 36.71
C PHE A 64 -12.27 14.42 37.33
N ILE A 65 -11.66 13.76 38.33
CA ILE A 65 -12.28 12.65 39.07
C ILE A 65 -13.40 13.17 39.99
N PHE A 66 -13.26 14.36 40.57
CA PHE A 66 -14.30 14.98 41.39
C PHE A 66 -15.48 15.50 40.55
N SER A 67 -15.27 15.94 39.30
CA SER A 67 -16.35 16.25 38.36
C SER A 67 -17.10 15.01 37.89
N LEU A 68 -16.41 13.88 37.68
CA LEU A 68 -17.05 12.59 37.36
C LEU A 68 -17.87 12.04 38.54
N LEU A 69 -17.39 12.21 39.78
CA LEU A 69 -18.12 11.80 40.99
C LEU A 69 -19.30 12.72 41.34
N LEU A 70 -19.29 13.99 40.91
CA LEU A 70 -20.43 14.89 41.02
C LEU A 70 -21.48 14.67 39.92
N TYR A 71 -21.08 14.20 38.73
CA TYR A 71 -22.01 13.84 37.65
C TYR A 71 -22.79 12.54 37.94
N GLY A 72 -22.24 11.66 38.79
CA GLY A 72 -22.92 10.43 39.24
C GLY A 72 -23.92 10.61 40.39
N ALA A 73 -24.01 11.81 41.00
CA ALA A 73 -24.80 12.04 42.23
C ALA A 73 -25.88 13.14 42.10
N LEU A 74 -26.14 13.65 40.89
CA LEU A 74 -27.25 14.57 40.62
C LEU A 74 -28.15 13.92 39.57
N GLY A 75 -29.39 13.64 39.99
CA GLY A 75 -30.30 12.71 39.34
C GLY A 75 -30.55 13.00 37.85
N LYS A 76 -30.34 11.98 37.03
CA LYS A 76 -31.14 11.80 35.83
C LYS A 76 -32.46 11.18 36.27
N GLU A 77 -33.55 11.90 36.06
CA GLU A 77 -34.83 11.25 35.81
C GLU A 77 -34.60 10.20 34.72
N GLN A 78 -34.97 8.96 35.01
CA GLN A 78 -34.91 7.87 34.06
C GLN A 78 -35.97 8.17 32.99
N GLN A 79 -35.58 8.83 31.90
CA GLN A 79 -36.45 8.96 30.73
C GLN A 79 -36.73 7.55 30.22
N SER A 80 -38.01 7.20 30.14
CA SER A 80 -38.49 5.92 29.65
C SER A 80 -38.28 5.84 28.14
N THR A 81 -37.38 4.96 27.71
CA THR A 81 -37.23 4.60 26.29
C THR A 81 -38.44 3.80 25.83
N LEU A 82 -39.01 4.16 24.68
CA LEU A 82 -40.09 3.42 24.02
C LEU A 82 -39.55 2.84 22.71
N LEU A 83 -39.87 1.58 22.40
CA LEU A 83 -39.61 1.04 21.06
C LEU A 83 -40.66 1.57 20.09
N LEU A 84 -40.24 1.89 18.87
CA LEU A 84 -41.11 2.41 17.81
C LEU A 84 -42.24 1.43 17.44
N THR A 85 -41.97 0.12 17.51
CA THR A 85 -42.98 -0.93 17.30
C THR A 85 -44.15 -0.87 18.28
N ASN A 86 -44.01 -0.22 19.44
CA ASN A 86 -45.12 -0.03 20.38
C ASN A 86 -46.22 0.90 19.86
N PHE A 87 -45.95 1.65 18.78
CA PHE A 87 -46.91 2.58 18.17
C PHE A 87 -47.62 1.99 16.95
N ILE A 88 -47.36 0.72 16.62
CA ILE A 88 -47.98 0.02 15.49
C ILE A 88 -48.76 -1.16 16.07
N GLU A 89 -50.08 -1.02 16.15
CA GLU A 89 -50.94 -1.99 16.85
C GLU A 89 -51.29 -3.23 16.00
N ASP A 90 -51.17 -3.13 14.67
CA ASP A 90 -51.62 -4.12 13.67
C ASP A 90 -50.50 -4.46 12.65
N GLU A 91 -50.66 -5.55 11.90
CA GLU A 91 -49.75 -5.91 10.80
C GLU A 91 -49.82 -4.90 9.66
N VAL A 92 -48.65 -4.38 9.25
CA VAL A 92 -48.50 -3.44 8.14
C VAL A 92 -48.58 -4.20 6.83
N SER A 93 -49.49 -3.76 5.96
CA SER A 93 -49.66 -4.31 4.62
C SER A 93 -49.38 -3.30 3.51
N LYS A 94 -49.23 -2.03 3.86
CA LYS A 94 -48.96 -0.95 2.92
C LYS A 94 -48.35 0.24 3.65
N ILE A 95 -47.37 0.87 3.02
CA ILE A 95 -46.66 2.04 3.51
C ILE A 95 -46.89 3.18 2.51
N SER A 96 -47.19 4.36 3.02
CA SER A 96 -47.31 5.59 2.23
C SER A 96 -46.46 6.68 2.86
N GLY A 97 -45.95 7.61 2.07
CA GLY A 97 -45.28 8.77 2.63
C GLY A 97 -45.23 9.96 1.69
N GLU A 98 -44.89 11.10 2.25
CA GLU A 98 -44.69 12.36 1.54
C GLU A 98 -43.28 12.87 1.80
N LEU A 99 -42.52 13.06 0.72
CA LEU A 99 -41.15 13.55 0.73
C LEU A 99 -41.03 14.71 -0.25
N ASN A 100 -40.63 15.90 0.22
CA ASN A 100 -40.37 17.06 -0.64
C ASN A 100 -41.54 17.41 -1.60
N GLY A 101 -42.78 17.04 -1.24
CA GLY A 101 -43.98 17.23 -2.07
C GLY A 101 -44.28 16.08 -3.05
N ASN A 102 -43.45 15.04 -3.10
CA ASN A 102 -43.72 13.80 -3.82
C ASN A 102 -44.33 12.76 -2.88
N THR A 103 -45.33 12.03 -3.37
CA THR A 103 -45.96 10.95 -2.62
C THR A 103 -45.42 9.61 -3.07
N TYR A 104 -45.26 8.66 -2.16
CA TYR A 104 -45.05 7.27 -2.50
C TYR A 104 -46.04 6.39 -1.76
N THR A 105 -46.38 5.27 -2.37
CA THR A 105 -47.20 4.22 -1.76
C THR A 105 -46.70 2.89 -2.25
N SER A 106 -46.40 1.97 -1.33
CA SER A 106 -45.96 0.62 -1.65
C SER A 106 -46.66 -0.41 -0.77
N ASP A 107 -47.16 -1.46 -1.41
CA ASP A 107 -47.59 -2.72 -0.79
C ASP A 107 -46.60 -3.87 -1.09
N ASP A 108 -45.38 -3.54 -1.56
CA ASP A 108 -44.32 -4.52 -1.82
C ASP A 108 -43.86 -5.15 -0.50
N GLN A 109 -43.92 -6.49 -0.45
CA GLN A 109 -43.55 -7.26 0.73
C GLN A 109 -42.07 -7.09 1.12
N ALA A 110 -41.16 -6.83 0.17
CA ALA A 110 -39.76 -6.57 0.46
C ALA A 110 -39.59 -5.26 1.23
N ILE A 111 -40.33 -4.21 0.84
CA ILE A 111 -40.32 -2.90 1.50
C ILE A 111 -40.97 -2.99 2.89
N ILE A 112 -42.05 -3.77 3.02
CA ILE A 112 -42.70 -4.03 4.31
C ILE A 112 -41.78 -4.79 5.26
N ASN A 113 -41.04 -5.80 4.77
CA ASN A 113 -40.07 -6.53 5.59
C ASN A 113 -38.91 -5.63 6.04
N LEU A 114 -38.39 -4.81 5.13
CA LEU A 114 -37.32 -3.86 5.41
C LEU A 114 -37.77 -2.78 6.43
N PHE A 115 -39.04 -2.39 6.39
CA PHE A 115 -39.66 -1.56 7.43
C PHE A 115 -39.66 -2.24 8.79
N TYR A 116 -40.05 -3.50 8.89
CA TYR A 116 -39.95 -4.20 10.17
C TYR A 116 -38.50 -4.32 10.66
N GLU A 117 -37.55 -4.68 9.79
CA GLU A 117 -36.14 -4.80 10.14
C GLU A 117 -35.53 -3.47 10.62
N THR A 118 -35.88 -2.36 9.97
CA THR A 118 -35.38 -1.04 10.34
C THR A 118 -35.97 -0.57 11.66
N MET A 119 -37.24 -0.90 11.94
CA MET A 119 -38.00 -0.34 13.05
C MET A 119 -38.05 -1.22 14.31
N GLU A 120 -37.67 -2.50 14.24
CA GLU A 120 -37.78 -3.48 15.35
C GLU A 120 -36.97 -3.07 16.59
N ASP A 121 -35.77 -2.52 16.38
CA ASP A 121 -34.82 -2.13 17.43
C ASP A 121 -34.72 -0.60 17.66
N THR A 122 -35.55 0.21 16.98
CA THR A 122 -35.47 1.68 17.09
C THR A 122 -35.96 2.18 18.45
N GLU A 123 -35.04 2.81 19.20
CA GLU A 123 -35.31 3.39 20.52
C GLU A 123 -35.71 4.87 20.44
N LEU A 124 -36.84 5.22 21.06
CA LEU A 124 -37.36 6.58 21.14
C LEU A 124 -37.27 7.15 22.55
N VAL A 125 -36.79 8.39 22.66
CA VAL A 125 -36.77 9.15 23.91
C VAL A 125 -37.71 10.35 23.82
N GLU A 126 -38.74 10.40 24.66
CA GLU A 126 -39.68 11.55 24.68
C GLU A 126 -38.93 12.85 24.96
N THR A 127 -39.08 13.83 24.06
CA THR A 127 -38.37 15.10 24.07
C THR A 127 -39.33 16.28 24.00
N VAL A 128 -38.84 17.46 24.39
CA VAL A 128 -39.57 18.74 24.28
C VAL A 128 -38.84 19.67 23.31
N ALA A 129 -38.16 19.07 22.32
CA ALA A 129 -37.33 19.77 21.35
C ALA A 129 -38.10 20.93 20.69
N SER A 130 -37.39 22.02 20.42
CA SER A 130 -37.97 23.24 19.84
C SER A 130 -38.06 23.15 18.31
N ASP A 131 -38.27 21.96 17.76
CA ASP A 131 -38.44 21.80 16.32
C ASP A 131 -39.84 22.21 15.91
N THR A 132 -39.90 23.01 14.84
CA THR A 132 -41.15 23.66 14.38
C THR A 132 -41.52 23.29 12.95
N GLN A 133 -40.71 22.47 12.28
CA GLN A 133 -40.96 22.01 10.92
C GLN A 133 -40.83 20.49 10.85
N PHE A 134 -41.94 19.85 10.51
CA PHE A 134 -42.04 18.43 10.20
C PHE A 134 -42.57 18.35 8.78
N ALA A 135 -41.68 18.18 7.81
CA ALA A 135 -41.99 18.28 6.39
C ALA A 135 -42.26 16.91 5.76
N GLU A 136 -41.78 15.85 6.38
CA GLU A 136 -41.85 14.49 5.84
C GLU A 136 -42.81 13.65 6.66
N THR A 137 -43.60 12.82 5.97
CA THR A 137 -44.58 11.94 6.63
C THR A 137 -44.44 10.51 6.17
N LEU A 138 -44.58 9.58 7.11
CA LEU A 138 -44.69 8.15 6.86
C LEU A 138 -45.97 7.64 7.53
N GLU A 139 -46.81 6.99 6.75
CA GLU A 139 -48.08 6.42 7.16
C GLU A 139 -48.08 4.92 6.87
N VAL A 140 -48.48 4.12 7.85
CA VAL A 140 -48.58 2.67 7.71
C VAL A 140 -50.02 2.21 7.84
N TYR A 141 -50.41 1.29 6.97
CA TYR A 141 -51.78 0.82 6.82
C TYR A 141 -51.86 -0.69 7.01
N ASN A 142 -52.96 -1.15 7.61
CA ASN A 142 -53.25 -2.59 7.71
C ASN A 142 -53.90 -3.15 6.43
N ASN A 143 -54.10 -4.47 6.39
CA ASN A 143 -54.73 -5.20 5.29
C ASN A 143 -56.17 -4.72 4.93
N GLN A 144 -56.81 -3.91 5.78
CA GLN A 144 -58.12 -3.28 5.53
C GLN A 144 -57.99 -1.84 5.04
N ASN A 145 -56.78 -1.40 4.71
CA ASN A 145 -56.42 -0.05 4.30
C ASN A 145 -56.74 1.01 5.38
N GLN A 146 -56.68 0.62 6.66
CA GLN A 146 -56.84 1.54 7.79
C GLN A 146 -55.46 2.03 8.25
N LEU A 147 -55.34 3.33 8.52
CA LEU A 147 -54.13 3.93 9.07
C LEU A 147 -53.90 3.41 10.50
N ILE A 148 -52.75 2.79 10.74
CA ILE A 148 -52.36 2.16 12.02
C ILE A 148 -51.11 2.78 12.64
N GLY A 149 -50.44 3.70 11.93
CA GLY A 149 -49.33 4.49 12.46
C GLY A 149 -49.00 5.65 11.53
N ALA A 150 -48.67 6.80 12.10
CA ALA A 150 -48.26 8.00 11.37
C ALA A 150 -47.07 8.65 12.08
N PHE A 151 -46.00 8.88 11.33
CA PHE A 151 -44.74 9.41 11.80
C PHE A 151 -44.41 10.67 11.01
N HIS A 152 -44.23 11.78 11.69
CA HIS A 152 -43.85 13.04 11.06
C HIS A 152 -42.41 13.36 11.42
N PHE A 153 -41.55 13.43 10.42
CA PHE A 153 -40.12 13.62 10.64
C PHE A 153 -39.71 15.08 10.39
N SER A 154 -38.76 15.53 11.19
CA SER A 154 -38.12 16.85 11.04
C SER A 154 -36.81 16.73 10.27
N ASP A 155 -36.21 17.86 9.93
CA ASP A 155 -34.87 17.90 9.33
C ASP A 155 -33.77 17.41 10.31
N SER A 156 -34.10 17.29 11.61
CA SER A 156 -33.26 16.78 12.68
C SER A 156 -33.65 15.34 13.05
N ASN A 157 -32.99 14.74 14.04
CA ASN A 157 -33.28 13.39 14.54
C ASN A 157 -34.55 13.32 15.43
N VAL A 158 -35.54 14.19 15.19
CA VAL A 158 -36.79 14.26 15.96
C VAL A 158 -37.98 13.83 15.10
N VAL A 159 -38.79 12.93 15.66
CA VAL A 159 -40.04 12.42 15.07
C VAL A 159 -41.23 12.78 15.95
N MET A 160 -42.34 13.19 15.35
CA MET A 160 -43.61 13.39 16.02
C MET A 160 -44.54 12.20 15.76
N ILE A 161 -45.04 11.62 16.86
CA ILE A 161 -45.94 10.46 16.87
C ILE A 161 -47.07 10.79 17.85
N ASP A 162 -48.33 10.68 17.41
CA ASP A 162 -49.52 11.01 18.21
C ASP A 162 -49.48 12.37 18.93
N GLY A 163 -48.85 13.38 18.29
CA GLY A 163 -48.73 14.74 18.81
C GLY A 163 -47.70 14.90 19.94
N LYS A 164 -46.85 13.90 20.18
CA LYS A 164 -45.69 13.95 21.06
C LYS A 164 -44.40 13.87 20.25
N GLN A 165 -43.34 14.50 20.73
CA GLN A 165 -42.04 14.49 20.08
C GLN A 165 -41.11 13.48 20.73
N TYR A 166 -40.37 12.77 19.90
CA TYR A 166 -39.40 11.77 20.30
C TYR A 166 -38.09 12.01 19.57
N GLU A 167 -36.98 11.86 20.28
CA GLU A 167 -35.65 11.91 19.70
C GLU A 167 -35.18 10.49 19.38
N MET A 168 -34.70 10.30 18.15
CA MET A 168 -34.13 9.05 17.62
C MET A 168 -32.60 9.10 17.66
N ASN A 169 -31.95 7.95 17.66
CA ASN A 169 -30.50 7.88 17.46
C ASN A 169 -30.14 8.45 16.07
N THR A 170 -29.12 9.30 16.00
CA THR A 170 -28.69 9.94 14.75
C THR A 170 -28.29 8.93 13.66
N ALA A 171 -27.69 7.79 14.02
CA ALA A 171 -27.31 6.76 13.05
C ALA A 171 -28.52 6.00 12.51
N GLU A 172 -29.48 5.67 13.38
CA GLU A 172 -30.75 5.03 12.99
C GLU A 172 -31.58 5.96 12.11
N TRP A 173 -31.57 7.27 12.41
CA TRP A 173 -32.22 8.31 11.60
C TRP A 173 -31.62 8.42 10.19
N GLN A 174 -30.29 8.37 10.05
CA GLN A 174 -29.65 8.41 8.73
C GLN A 174 -29.89 7.12 7.95
N ASN A 175 -29.83 5.95 8.60
CA ASN A 175 -30.16 4.67 7.97
C ASN A 175 -31.62 4.65 7.48
N PHE A 176 -32.56 5.14 8.30
CA PHE A 176 -33.96 5.31 7.90
C PHE A 176 -34.09 6.19 6.65
N LYS A 177 -33.31 7.28 6.59
CA LYS A 177 -33.28 8.17 5.42
C LYS A 177 -32.70 7.53 4.15
N GLU A 178 -31.69 6.70 4.28
CA GLU A 178 -31.10 6.00 3.14
C GLU A 178 -31.97 4.86 2.62
N VAL A 179 -32.76 4.22 3.49
CA VAL A 179 -33.61 3.08 3.15
C VAL A 179 -34.93 3.49 2.51
N PHE A 180 -35.62 4.49 3.05
CA PHE A 180 -36.98 4.85 2.62
C PHE A 180 -37.04 5.97 1.59
N TYR A 181 -35.92 6.61 1.28
CA TYR A 181 -35.88 7.81 0.44
C TYR A 181 -34.92 7.64 -0.75
N THR A 182 -34.98 6.49 -1.42
CA THR A 182 -34.34 6.24 -2.72
C THR A 182 -35.30 6.51 -3.88
N ASP A 183 -34.77 7.02 -5.00
CA ASP A 183 -35.55 7.35 -6.21
C ASP A 183 -36.26 6.14 -6.85
N GLU A 184 -35.91 4.93 -6.43
CA GLU A 184 -36.41 3.65 -6.95
C GLU A 184 -37.90 3.39 -6.64
N TYR A 185 -38.50 4.11 -5.68
CA TYR A 185 -39.87 3.83 -5.18
C TYR A 185 -40.80 5.05 -5.11
N LEU A 186 -40.40 6.21 -5.63
CA LEU A 186 -41.22 7.43 -5.67
C LEU A 186 -42.19 7.41 -6.86
N VAL A 187 -43.49 7.60 -6.62
CA VAL A 187 -44.51 7.65 -7.69
C VAL A 187 -44.89 9.12 -7.93
N VAL A 188 -44.50 9.67 -9.09
CA VAL A 188 -44.94 11.01 -9.52
C VAL A 188 -46.28 10.87 -10.23
N GLU A 189 -47.39 11.24 -9.58
CA GLU A 189 -48.71 11.27 -10.21
C GLU A 189 -48.88 12.54 -11.06
N ASP A 190 -48.74 12.40 -12.39
CA ASP A 190 -49.26 13.38 -13.35
C ASP A 190 -50.66 12.97 -13.83
N SER A 191 -51.61 13.91 -13.74
CA SER A 191 -53.05 13.71 -13.87
C SER A 191 -53.59 13.67 -15.31
N GLU A 192 -54.46 12.68 -15.54
CA GLU A 192 -55.69 12.61 -16.37
C GLU A 192 -55.66 12.52 -17.93
N ASP A 193 -56.23 11.37 -18.39
CA ASP A 193 -57.21 11.13 -19.48
C ASP A 193 -56.81 10.87 -20.96
N GLU A 194 -56.80 9.56 -21.32
CA GLU A 194 -57.27 8.80 -22.53
C GLU A 194 -57.43 9.44 -23.94
N PRO A 195 -57.30 8.69 -25.08
CA PRO A 195 -57.65 7.26 -25.22
C PRO A 195 -56.69 6.33 -26.02
N GLU A 196 -56.95 5.03 -25.85
CA GLU A 196 -56.29 3.84 -26.40
C GLU A 196 -56.02 3.84 -27.93
N GLU A 197 -54.74 3.75 -28.31
CA GLU A 197 -54.29 3.10 -29.54
C GLU A 197 -53.31 1.95 -29.18
N GLN A 198 -53.38 0.87 -29.95
CA GLN A 198 -52.78 -0.45 -29.69
C GLN A 198 -51.28 -0.37 -29.35
N PRO A 199 -50.74 -1.14 -28.38
CA PRO A 199 -49.31 -1.17 -28.18
C PRO A 199 -48.67 -1.95 -29.33
N GLU A 200 -48.07 -1.22 -30.27
CA GLU A 200 -46.93 -1.74 -31.02
C GLU A 200 -45.90 -2.22 -29.99
N GLU A 201 -45.28 -3.39 -30.21
CA GLU A 201 -44.17 -3.87 -29.37
C GLU A 201 -43.13 -2.75 -29.29
N SER A 202 -43.09 -2.01 -28.19
CA SER A 202 -42.12 -0.92 -28.01
C SER A 202 -40.75 -1.56 -27.91
N ILE A 203 -39.99 -1.48 -29.00
CA ILE A 203 -38.60 -1.89 -29.05
C ILE A 203 -37.87 -1.10 -27.95
N ASN A 204 -37.29 -1.80 -26.99
CA ASN A 204 -36.46 -1.17 -25.98
C ASN A 204 -35.12 -0.79 -26.62
N VAL A 205 -35.02 0.43 -27.12
CA VAL A 205 -33.83 0.96 -27.80
C VAL A 205 -32.58 0.92 -26.89
N GLU A 206 -32.77 0.94 -25.57
CA GLU A 206 -31.68 0.83 -24.58
C GLU A 206 -31.07 -0.57 -24.58
N GLU A 207 -31.86 -1.63 -24.74
CA GLU A 207 -31.35 -2.99 -24.81
C GLU A 207 -30.56 -3.22 -26.11
N LEU A 208 -30.98 -2.57 -27.21
CA LEU A 208 -30.31 -2.68 -28.50
C LEU A 208 -28.95 -1.97 -28.51
N ILE A 209 -28.88 -0.76 -27.94
CA ILE A 209 -27.60 -0.06 -27.82
C ILE A 209 -26.64 -0.85 -26.91
N ASP A 210 -27.11 -1.42 -25.80
CA ASP A 210 -26.27 -2.21 -24.90
C ASP A 210 -25.70 -3.46 -25.58
N GLN A 211 -26.50 -4.14 -26.41
CA GLN A 211 -26.04 -5.29 -27.20
C GLN A 211 -24.95 -4.90 -28.20
N GLU A 212 -25.06 -3.72 -28.83
CA GLU A 212 -24.03 -3.21 -29.75
C GLU A 212 -22.76 -2.78 -29.01
N LEU A 213 -22.90 -2.08 -27.87
CA LEU A 213 -21.76 -1.60 -27.08
C LEU A 213 -20.97 -2.74 -26.42
N ALA A 214 -21.62 -3.88 -26.13
CA ALA A 214 -20.98 -5.08 -25.58
C ALA A 214 -20.04 -5.81 -26.56
N LYS A 215 -20.07 -5.48 -27.86
CA LYS A 215 -19.19 -6.08 -28.86
C LYS A 215 -17.74 -5.62 -28.69
N ALA A 216 -16.82 -6.39 -29.28
CA ALA A 216 -15.41 -6.01 -29.37
C ALA A 216 -15.26 -4.67 -30.14
N PRO A 217 -14.25 -3.82 -29.83
CA PRO A 217 -14.04 -2.52 -30.46
C PRO A 217 -14.06 -2.58 -31.98
N SER A 218 -13.45 -3.59 -32.59
CA SER A 218 -13.42 -3.78 -34.04
C SER A 218 -14.77 -4.16 -34.67
N GLU A 219 -15.74 -4.59 -33.87
CA GLU A 219 -17.04 -5.11 -34.30
C GLU A 219 -18.21 -4.15 -34.01
N ARG A 220 -17.97 -3.05 -33.29
CA ARG A 220 -18.99 -2.03 -32.98
C ARG A 220 -19.40 -1.28 -34.24
N ASP A 221 -20.70 -1.21 -34.49
CA ASP A 221 -21.28 -0.40 -35.55
C ASP A 221 -21.76 0.95 -34.98
N TRP A 222 -20.90 1.96 -35.09
CA TRP A 222 -21.18 3.30 -34.58
C TRP A 222 -22.32 4.01 -35.30
N ASP A 223 -22.62 3.67 -36.56
CA ASP A 223 -23.78 4.23 -37.27
C ASP A 223 -25.08 3.71 -36.65
N THR A 224 -25.11 2.41 -36.31
CA THR A 224 -26.26 1.79 -35.62
C THR A 224 -26.44 2.36 -34.20
N ILE A 225 -25.35 2.49 -33.44
CA ILE A 225 -25.36 3.10 -32.10
C ILE A 225 -25.92 4.52 -32.14
N LEU A 226 -25.44 5.36 -33.06
CA LEU A 226 -25.94 6.73 -33.25
C LEU A 226 -27.41 6.76 -33.67
N GLY A 227 -27.87 5.77 -34.44
CA GLY A 227 -29.29 5.59 -34.78
C GLY A 227 -30.17 5.37 -33.55
N HIS A 228 -29.78 4.47 -32.65
CA HIS A 228 -30.53 4.21 -31.42
C HIS A 228 -30.54 5.41 -30.46
N ILE A 229 -29.45 6.18 -30.41
CA ILE A 229 -29.41 7.43 -29.63
C ILE A 229 -30.41 8.46 -30.18
N GLN A 230 -30.55 8.57 -31.51
CA GLN A 230 -31.58 9.44 -32.12
C GLN A 230 -33.01 8.98 -31.81
N GLU A 231 -33.20 7.69 -31.52
CA GLU A 231 -34.47 7.09 -31.10
C GLU A 231 -34.72 7.21 -29.57
N GLY A 232 -33.76 7.78 -28.81
CA GLY A 232 -33.90 8.10 -27.39
C GLY A 232 -33.04 7.29 -26.43
N ALA A 233 -32.11 6.45 -26.93
CA ALA A 233 -31.18 5.71 -26.08
C ALA A 233 -30.13 6.63 -25.40
N ASN A 234 -29.65 6.24 -24.22
CA ASN A 234 -28.67 7.05 -23.48
C ASN A 234 -27.28 7.03 -24.16
N PRO A 235 -26.73 8.19 -24.57
CA PRO A 235 -25.45 8.24 -25.28
C PRO A 235 -24.20 8.18 -24.37
N ASP A 236 -24.35 8.25 -23.05
CA ASP A 236 -23.23 8.41 -22.10
C ASP A 236 -22.24 7.23 -22.14
N ARG A 237 -22.77 6.01 -22.13
CA ARG A 237 -21.93 4.81 -22.18
C ARG A 237 -21.20 4.69 -23.52
N ALA A 238 -21.86 5.08 -24.60
CA ALA A 238 -21.25 5.14 -25.92
C ALA A 238 -20.12 6.17 -25.96
N LEU A 239 -20.27 7.33 -25.30
CA LEU A 239 -19.25 8.36 -25.22
C LEU A 239 -18.00 7.87 -24.49
N GLN A 240 -18.17 7.18 -23.36
CA GLN A 240 -17.06 6.60 -22.61
C GLN A 240 -16.24 5.61 -23.46
N LEU A 241 -16.93 4.73 -24.19
CA LEU A 241 -16.27 3.75 -25.06
C LEU A 241 -15.60 4.41 -26.27
N ALA A 242 -16.25 5.38 -26.92
CA ALA A 242 -15.66 6.12 -28.03
C ALA A 242 -14.42 6.91 -27.60
N ALA A 243 -14.44 7.49 -26.40
CA ALA A 243 -13.30 8.20 -25.83
C ALA A 243 -12.14 7.24 -25.52
N LYS A 244 -12.42 6.09 -24.89
CA LYS A 244 -11.44 5.03 -24.63
C LYS A 244 -10.78 4.51 -25.91
N ASP A 245 -11.57 4.35 -26.98
CA ASP A 245 -11.11 3.88 -28.28
C ASP A 245 -10.49 5.01 -29.14
N ASN A 246 -10.40 6.24 -28.62
CA ASN A 246 -9.87 7.44 -29.28
C ASN A 246 -10.55 7.80 -30.63
N LEU A 247 -11.87 7.67 -30.71
CA LEU A 247 -12.65 7.90 -31.94
C LEU A 247 -13.20 9.33 -32.00
N ASP A 248 -12.35 10.28 -32.42
CA ASP A 248 -12.65 11.72 -32.50
C ASP A 248 -13.99 12.07 -33.17
N THR A 249 -14.28 11.55 -34.37
CA THR A 249 -15.52 11.84 -35.11
C THR A 249 -16.77 11.31 -34.42
N VAL A 250 -16.63 10.18 -33.72
CA VAL A 250 -17.73 9.55 -32.99
C VAL A 250 -18.00 10.32 -31.71
N VAL A 251 -16.95 10.67 -30.96
CA VAL A 251 -17.03 11.52 -29.76
C VAL A 251 -17.71 12.85 -30.08
N GLU A 252 -17.33 13.52 -31.16
CA GLU A 252 -17.99 14.76 -31.60
C GLU A 252 -19.50 14.55 -31.83
N SER A 253 -19.87 13.46 -32.51
CA SER A 253 -21.28 13.14 -32.81
C SER A 253 -22.09 12.85 -31.54
N LEU A 254 -21.51 12.15 -30.57
CA LEU A 254 -22.15 11.79 -29.30
C LEU A 254 -22.35 13.01 -28.40
N LEU A 255 -21.36 13.91 -28.33
CA LEU A 255 -21.48 15.19 -27.62
C LEU A 255 -22.58 16.07 -28.25
N LEU A 256 -22.66 16.13 -29.58
CA LEU A 256 -23.74 16.82 -30.29
C LEU A 256 -25.13 16.21 -30.03
N ALA A 257 -25.18 14.90 -29.76
CA ALA A 257 -26.41 14.19 -29.39
C ALA A 257 -26.80 14.38 -27.91
N GLY A 258 -26.02 15.12 -27.12
CA GLY A 258 -26.33 15.46 -25.73
C GLY A 258 -25.73 14.53 -24.69
N ALA A 259 -24.72 13.73 -25.05
CA ALA A 259 -23.95 12.94 -24.07
C ALA A 259 -23.29 13.82 -23.00
N ASP A 260 -23.35 13.39 -21.74
CA ASP A 260 -22.69 14.06 -20.65
C ASP A 260 -21.18 13.76 -20.68
N PRO A 261 -20.31 14.76 -20.93
CA PRO A 261 -18.86 14.58 -20.91
C PRO A 261 -18.31 14.24 -19.52
N ASN A 262 -19.13 14.29 -18.48
CA ASN A 262 -18.81 13.94 -17.10
C ASN A 262 -19.47 12.64 -16.62
N SER A 263 -20.14 11.90 -17.52
CA SER A 263 -20.74 10.62 -17.19
C SER A 263 -19.70 9.64 -16.64
N LEU A 264 -20.07 8.93 -15.57
CA LEU A 264 -19.16 8.05 -14.84
C LEU A 264 -19.36 6.59 -15.24
N ASP A 265 -18.28 5.86 -15.44
CA ASP A 265 -18.33 4.41 -15.56
C ASP A 265 -18.28 3.74 -14.17
N LYS A 266 -18.20 2.41 -14.13
CA LYS A 266 -18.13 1.64 -12.88
C LYS A 266 -16.89 1.97 -12.03
N ASN A 267 -15.81 2.43 -12.66
CA ASN A 267 -14.57 2.84 -12.01
C ASN A 267 -14.54 4.33 -11.69
N LYS A 268 -15.68 5.02 -11.81
CA LYS A 268 -15.80 6.47 -11.69
C LYS A 268 -14.92 7.21 -12.70
N ASP A 269 -14.52 6.58 -13.80
CA ASP A 269 -13.81 7.24 -14.88
C ASP A 269 -14.79 8.09 -15.71
N THR A 270 -14.33 9.24 -16.16
CA THR A 270 -15.04 10.09 -17.14
C THR A 270 -14.48 9.81 -18.53
N PRO A 271 -15.20 10.18 -19.61
CA PRO A 271 -14.63 10.18 -20.96
C PRO A 271 -13.25 10.84 -21.04
N LEU A 272 -13.00 11.90 -20.26
CA LEU A 272 -11.71 12.61 -20.24
C LEU A 272 -10.59 11.80 -19.58
N THR A 273 -10.88 10.97 -18.57
CA THR A 273 -9.88 10.10 -17.94
C THR A 273 -9.65 8.79 -18.72
N LEU A 274 -10.51 8.45 -19.68
CA LEU A 274 -10.38 7.25 -20.51
C LEU A 274 -9.58 7.46 -21.80
N THR A 275 -9.57 8.69 -22.36
CA THR A 275 -8.91 8.99 -23.63
C THR A 275 -7.39 9.15 -23.48
N THR A 276 -6.65 8.76 -24.52
CA THR A 276 -5.22 9.06 -24.69
C THR A 276 -4.95 9.97 -25.89
N SER A 277 -5.99 10.30 -26.67
CA SER A 277 -5.92 11.25 -27.79
C SER A 277 -6.16 12.68 -27.33
N THR A 278 -5.24 13.57 -27.72
CA THR A 278 -5.34 15.01 -27.50
C THR A 278 -6.54 15.64 -28.21
N GLU A 279 -6.91 15.14 -29.39
CA GLU A 279 -8.05 15.61 -30.17
C GLU A 279 -9.36 15.31 -29.44
N VAL A 280 -9.53 14.07 -28.97
CA VAL A 280 -10.69 13.66 -28.17
C VAL A 280 -10.75 14.44 -26.86
N ALA A 281 -9.62 14.58 -26.15
CA ALA A 281 -9.57 15.37 -24.93
C ALA A 281 -9.97 16.85 -25.16
N SER A 282 -9.52 17.45 -26.27
CA SER A 282 -9.92 18.82 -26.64
C SER A 282 -11.44 18.92 -26.83
N LEU A 283 -12.05 17.99 -27.57
CA LEU A 283 -13.50 17.95 -27.79
C LEU A 283 -14.26 17.85 -26.46
N LEU A 284 -13.81 16.98 -25.55
CA LEU A 284 -14.45 16.78 -24.25
C LEU A 284 -14.33 18.04 -23.37
N ILE A 285 -13.14 18.64 -23.30
CA ILE A 285 -12.89 19.89 -22.54
C ILE A 285 -13.75 21.04 -23.09
N GLU A 286 -13.82 21.18 -24.41
CA GLU A 286 -14.64 22.21 -25.08
C GLU A 286 -16.14 22.05 -24.79
N ASN A 287 -16.60 20.82 -24.52
CA ASN A 287 -17.98 20.52 -24.16
C ASN A 287 -18.24 20.48 -22.64
N GLY A 288 -17.26 20.86 -21.81
CA GLY A 288 -17.47 21.02 -20.36
C GLY A 288 -17.08 19.81 -19.52
N ALA A 289 -16.17 18.97 -19.99
CA ALA A 289 -15.55 17.94 -19.16
C ALA A 289 -14.82 18.56 -17.95
N ASN A 290 -15.01 17.97 -16.77
CA ASN A 290 -14.37 18.34 -15.53
C ASN A 290 -12.94 17.82 -15.50
N ILE A 291 -11.99 18.71 -15.81
CA ILE A 291 -10.55 18.43 -15.82
C ILE A 291 -10.04 17.93 -14.46
N GLU A 292 -10.68 18.33 -13.36
CA GLU A 292 -10.28 17.98 -11.99
C GLU A 292 -11.01 16.75 -11.43
N HIS A 293 -11.87 16.11 -12.22
CA HIS A 293 -12.53 14.88 -11.81
C HIS A 293 -11.51 13.80 -11.49
N ARG A 294 -11.79 13.01 -10.45
CA ARG A 294 -10.93 11.91 -10.01
C ARG A 294 -11.66 10.58 -10.08
N ASN A 295 -11.02 9.60 -10.69
CA ASN A 295 -11.57 8.25 -10.79
C ASN A 295 -11.44 7.47 -9.46
N ALA A 296 -11.83 6.19 -9.46
CA ALA A 296 -11.77 5.35 -8.26
C ALA A 296 -10.34 5.12 -7.72
N ARG A 297 -9.31 5.35 -8.54
CA ARG A 297 -7.89 5.34 -8.14
C ARG A 297 -7.39 6.70 -7.66
N ASP A 298 -8.29 7.67 -7.54
CA ASP A 298 -7.99 9.04 -7.13
C ASP A 298 -7.14 9.82 -8.16
N TYR A 299 -7.11 9.37 -9.42
CA TYR A 299 -6.38 10.00 -10.50
C TYR A 299 -7.28 10.92 -11.33
N ASN A 300 -6.80 12.14 -11.60
CA ASN A 300 -7.40 13.04 -12.59
C ASN A 300 -6.70 12.91 -13.95
N ALA A 301 -7.22 13.59 -14.97
CA ALA A 301 -6.67 13.51 -16.33
C ALA A 301 -5.20 13.95 -16.41
N LEU A 302 -4.77 14.94 -15.62
CA LEU A 302 -3.38 15.39 -15.60
C LEU A 302 -2.46 14.35 -14.96
N VAL A 303 -2.89 13.72 -13.85
CA VAL A 303 -2.14 12.59 -13.24
C VAL A 303 -1.99 11.46 -14.25
N LEU A 304 -3.05 11.10 -14.98
CA LEU A 304 -3.00 10.06 -16.01
C LEU A 304 -2.13 10.44 -17.20
N ALA A 305 -2.09 11.70 -17.61
CA ALA A 305 -1.20 12.17 -18.68
C ALA A 305 0.28 12.14 -18.26
N VAL A 306 0.58 12.48 -17.01
CA VAL A 306 1.95 12.46 -16.46
C VAL A 306 2.41 11.06 -16.12
N TYR A 307 1.51 10.21 -15.62
CA TYR A 307 1.71 8.77 -15.60
C TYR A 307 2.03 8.40 -17.04
N GLY A 308 1.07 8.48 -17.96
CA GLY A 308 1.13 8.28 -19.41
C GLY A 308 2.35 8.73 -20.24
N HIS A 309 3.27 9.55 -19.71
CA HIS A 309 4.30 10.25 -20.48
C HIS A 309 3.75 11.06 -21.67
N GLN A 310 2.47 11.45 -21.60
CA GLN A 310 1.76 12.09 -22.69
C GLN A 310 2.03 13.60 -22.63
N THR A 311 3.21 14.02 -23.10
CA THR A 311 3.65 15.42 -23.04
C THR A 311 2.64 16.39 -23.66
N GLU A 312 2.08 16.06 -24.84
CA GLU A 312 1.09 16.93 -25.49
C GLU A 312 -0.28 16.91 -24.79
N MET A 313 -0.67 15.79 -24.17
CA MET A 313 -1.88 15.73 -23.34
C MET A 313 -1.73 16.55 -22.06
N ALA A 314 -0.61 16.38 -21.35
CA ALA A 314 -0.29 17.16 -20.16
C ALA A 314 -0.27 18.66 -20.49
N LYS A 315 0.32 19.03 -21.63
CA LYS A 315 0.29 20.41 -22.12
C LYS A 315 -1.13 20.90 -22.40
N LEU A 316 -1.95 20.13 -23.13
CA LEU A 316 -3.35 20.48 -23.41
C LEU A 316 -4.14 20.73 -22.11
N LEU A 317 -4.02 19.82 -21.14
CA LEU A 317 -4.71 19.91 -19.85
C LEU A 317 -4.24 21.13 -19.05
N LEU A 318 -2.92 21.39 -19.00
CA LEU A 318 -2.35 22.55 -18.34
C LEU A 318 -2.73 23.87 -19.02
N GLU A 319 -2.81 23.90 -20.35
CA GLU A 319 -3.34 25.03 -21.13
C GLU A 319 -4.84 25.24 -20.88
N ALA A 320 -5.58 24.18 -20.56
CA ALA A 320 -6.97 24.20 -20.13
C ALA A 320 -7.16 24.53 -18.63
N ASN A 321 -6.09 24.94 -17.92
CA ASN A 321 -6.04 25.29 -16.50
C ASN A 321 -6.20 24.11 -15.52
N ALA A 322 -5.77 22.90 -15.90
CA ALA A 322 -5.57 21.82 -14.93
C ALA A 322 -4.63 22.27 -13.80
N ASN A 323 -4.90 21.85 -12.56
CA ASN A 323 -4.07 22.16 -11.40
C ASN A 323 -2.69 21.49 -11.52
N PRO A 324 -1.59 22.25 -11.72
CA PRO A 324 -0.24 21.68 -11.87
C PRO A 324 0.31 21.10 -10.55
N ASN A 325 -0.37 21.37 -9.43
CA ASN A 325 -0.06 20.83 -8.10
C ASN A 325 -1.04 19.72 -7.68
N THR A 326 -1.75 19.11 -8.63
CA THR A 326 -2.59 17.94 -8.32
C THR A 326 -1.74 16.82 -7.72
N THR A 327 -2.33 16.09 -6.78
CA THR A 327 -1.69 14.99 -6.08
C THR A 327 -1.98 13.67 -6.78
N VAL A 328 -1.15 12.66 -6.54
CA VAL A 328 -1.39 11.31 -7.06
C VAL A 328 -2.29 10.51 -6.10
N THR A 329 -2.34 10.92 -4.84
CA THR A 329 -3.04 10.23 -3.75
C THR A 329 -3.74 11.22 -2.81
N SER A 330 -4.76 10.72 -2.09
CA SER A 330 -5.63 11.52 -1.21
C SER A 330 -4.96 11.98 0.09
N ASN A 331 -3.83 11.38 0.46
CA ASN A 331 -2.98 11.82 1.59
C ASN A 331 -2.18 13.09 1.29
N ASN A 332 -2.21 13.60 0.05
CA ASN A 332 -1.53 14.82 -0.41
C ASN A 332 0.01 14.80 -0.33
N ASP A 333 0.63 13.64 -0.15
CA ASP A 333 2.08 13.52 0.05
C ASP A 333 2.86 13.48 -1.28
N VAL A 334 2.19 13.15 -2.39
CA VAL A 334 2.82 12.95 -3.70
C VAL A 334 2.18 13.86 -4.74
N THR A 335 2.97 14.76 -5.34
CA THR A 335 2.52 15.67 -6.41
C THR A 335 2.79 15.09 -7.80
N VAL A 336 2.04 15.55 -8.79
CA VAL A 336 2.29 15.20 -10.20
C VAL A 336 3.69 15.64 -10.68
N LEU A 337 4.27 16.70 -10.11
CA LEU A 337 5.65 17.12 -10.38
C LEU A 337 6.69 16.13 -9.81
N TRP A 338 6.42 15.56 -8.63
CA TRP A 338 7.24 14.49 -8.09
C TRP A 338 7.21 13.27 -9.00
N MET A 339 6.02 12.87 -9.46
CA MET A 339 5.86 11.74 -10.38
C MET A 339 6.63 11.96 -11.69
N ALA A 340 6.50 13.13 -12.32
CA ALA A 340 7.28 13.47 -13.51
C ALA A 340 8.80 13.45 -13.26
N SER A 341 9.23 13.81 -12.04
CA SER A 341 10.63 13.73 -11.60
C SER A 341 11.11 12.30 -11.43
N LYS A 342 10.30 11.45 -10.81
CA LYS A 342 10.55 10.01 -10.64
C LYS A 342 10.62 9.28 -11.99
N PHE A 343 9.84 9.69 -12.99
CA PHE A 343 9.94 9.09 -14.31
C PHE A 343 10.98 9.74 -15.23
N ASN A 344 11.75 10.71 -14.73
CA ASN A 344 12.73 11.48 -15.49
C ASN A 344 12.16 12.14 -16.78
N ASP A 345 10.89 12.49 -16.78
CA ASP A 345 10.22 13.13 -17.92
C ASP A 345 10.49 14.64 -17.89
N GLN A 346 11.66 15.03 -18.38
CA GLN A 346 12.09 16.43 -18.34
C GLN A 346 11.14 17.38 -19.06
N SER A 347 10.49 16.92 -20.14
CA SER A 347 9.53 17.72 -20.89
C SER A 347 8.29 18.03 -20.05
N ILE A 348 7.71 17.03 -19.41
CA ILE A 348 6.54 17.21 -18.53
C ILE A 348 6.90 17.99 -17.28
N LYS A 349 8.06 17.74 -16.67
CA LYS A 349 8.55 18.53 -15.52
C LYS A 349 8.63 20.02 -15.87
N ASP A 350 9.24 20.34 -17.00
CA ASP A 350 9.38 21.73 -17.45
C ASP A 350 8.01 22.37 -17.71
N LEU A 351 7.07 21.62 -18.30
CA LEU A 351 5.68 22.07 -18.51
C LEU A 351 4.96 22.34 -17.19
N LEU A 352 5.02 21.41 -16.24
CA LEU A 352 4.41 21.55 -14.91
C LEU A 352 4.96 22.78 -14.18
N ILE A 353 6.29 22.95 -14.17
CA ILE A 353 6.95 24.12 -13.55
C ILE A 353 6.53 25.40 -14.27
N GLN A 354 6.47 25.40 -15.60
CA GLN A 354 6.03 26.55 -16.39
C GLN A 354 4.60 26.98 -16.04
N HIS A 355 3.72 26.03 -15.73
CA HIS A 355 2.33 26.28 -15.35
C HIS A 355 2.12 26.52 -13.84
N GLY A 356 3.19 26.51 -13.03
CA GLY A 356 3.15 26.90 -11.61
C GLY A 356 3.18 25.75 -10.62
N ALA A 357 3.70 24.58 -11.00
CA ALA A 357 3.97 23.51 -10.05
C ALA A 357 5.05 23.94 -9.03
N GLU A 358 4.78 23.75 -7.75
CA GLU A 358 5.68 24.08 -6.65
C GLU A 358 6.68 22.94 -6.40
N LEU A 359 7.96 23.29 -6.33
CA LEU A 359 9.02 22.37 -5.89
C LEU A 359 8.95 22.21 -4.37
N VAL A 360 8.73 20.99 -3.90
CA VAL A 360 8.78 20.69 -2.47
C VAL A 360 10.23 20.36 -2.07
N GLU A 361 10.82 21.17 -1.18
CA GLU A 361 12.17 20.93 -0.64
C GLU A 361 12.21 19.60 0.15
N GLY A 362 13.15 18.72 -0.20
CA GLY A 362 13.37 17.43 0.49
C GLY A 362 13.26 16.18 -0.37
N TYR A 363 12.75 16.30 -1.60
CA TYR A 363 12.54 15.16 -2.52
C TYR A 363 13.64 14.99 -3.59
N GLU A 364 14.77 15.69 -3.49
CA GLU A 364 15.90 15.60 -4.44
C GLU A 364 16.71 14.28 -4.35
N TYR A 365 16.26 13.29 -3.55
CA TYR A 365 17.09 12.14 -3.19
C TYR A 365 17.07 10.93 -4.14
N GLU A 366 16.28 10.93 -5.23
CA GLU A 366 16.12 9.71 -6.06
C GLU A 366 16.40 9.89 -7.56
N GLY A 367 17.21 10.90 -7.93
CA GLY A 367 17.61 11.11 -9.33
C GLY A 367 18.42 9.96 -9.99
N TRP A 368 18.86 8.96 -9.22
CA TRP A 368 19.64 7.81 -9.71
C TRP A 368 18.90 6.46 -9.61
N MET A 369 17.79 6.37 -8.85
CA MET A 369 16.94 5.17 -8.78
C MET A 369 15.98 5.05 -9.97
N ALA A 370 15.62 6.19 -10.56
CA ALA A 370 14.68 6.31 -11.67
C ALA A 370 15.23 5.98 -13.06
N SER A 371 16.56 5.97 -13.24
CA SER A 371 17.16 6.03 -14.58
C SER A 371 17.23 4.71 -15.35
N GLU A 372 16.75 3.59 -14.81
CA GLU A 372 16.89 2.26 -15.44
C GLU A 372 15.72 1.30 -15.17
N ILE A 373 14.47 1.78 -15.08
CA ILE A 373 13.31 0.88 -14.94
C ILE A 373 12.86 0.42 -16.35
N PRO A 374 13.08 -0.85 -16.73
CA PRO A 374 12.76 -1.36 -18.07
C PRO A 374 11.25 -1.46 -18.30
N THR A 375 10.76 -1.23 -19.51
CA THR A 375 9.33 -1.46 -19.84
C THR A 375 8.97 -2.95 -19.70
N LEU A 376 7.70 -3.29 -19.49
CA LEU A 376 7.29 -4.68 -19.49
C LEU A 376 7.63 -5.36 -20.82
N GLU A 377 7.50 -4.66 -21.94
CA GLU A 377 7.97 -5.15 -23.25
C GLU A 377 9.47 -5.53 -23.22
N GLU A 378 10.32 -4.69 -22.63
CA GLU A 378 11.76 -4.96 -22.49
C GLU A 378 12.07 -6.11 -21.52
N MET A 379 11.23 -6.30 -20.49
CA MET A 379 11.35 -7.39 -19.52
C MET A 379 10.84 -8.73 -20.06
N LEU A 380 9.89 -8.70 -21.01
CA LEU A 380 9.21 -9.86 -21.58
C LEU A 380 10.10 -10.65 -22.56
N THR A 381 11.20 -11.16 -22.03
CA THR A 381 12.15 -12.02 -22.72
C THR A 381 11.84 -13.50 -22.44
N ALA A 382 12.37 -14.40 -23.27
CA ALA A 382 12.24 -15.85 -23.05
C ALA A 382 12.83 -16.32 -21.69
N ASP A 383 13.72 -15.53 -21.10
CA ASP A 383 14.39 -15.84 -19.84
C ASP A 383 13.68 -15.22 -18.62
N LEU A 384 12.56 -14.50 -18.81
CA LEU A 384 11.83 -13.84 -17.70
C LEU A 384 11.46 -14.82 -16.59
N LEU A 385 10.97 -16.02 -16.94
CA LEU A 385 10.64 -17.05 -15.95
C LEU A 385 11.90 -17.54 -15.20
N SER A 386 13.06 -17.59 -15.88
CA SER A 386 14.33 -17.94 -15.24
C SER A 386 14.78 -16.88 -14.24
N TYR A 387 14.70 -15.60 -14.59
CA TYR A 387 14.95 -14.51 -13.63
C TYR A 387 13.95 -14.55 -12.46
N ALA A 388 12.66 -14.70 -12.74
CA ALA A 388 11.61 -14.75 -11.71
C ALA A 388 11.81 -15.94 -10.77
N SER A 389 12.34 -17.07 -11.25
CA SER A 389 12.57 -18.27 -10.44
C SER A 389 13.62 -18.07 -9.34
N ILE A 390 14.46 -17.05 -9.51
CA ILE A 390 15.49 -16.64 -8.55
C ILE A 390 15.15 -15.28 -7.92
N GLY A 391 13.87 -14.90 -7.85
CA GLY A 391 13.45 -13.66 -7.20
C GLY A 391 13.90 -12.40 -7.91
N ARG A 392 14.18 -12.51 -9.22
CA ARG A 392 14.69 -11.41 -10.05
C ARG A 392 13.74 -11.08 -11.18
N LEU A 393 13.90 -9.88 -11.72
CA LEU A 393 13.24 -9.42 -12.92
C LEU A 393 14.34 -8.85 -13.85
N PRO A 394 14.26 -9.10 -15.17
CA PRO A 394 15.28 -8.67 -16.12
C PRO A 394 15.46 -7.15 -16.09
N ASN A 395 16.72 -6.70 -16.22
CA ASN A 395 17.11 -5.28 -16.30
C ASN A 395 16.69 -4.41 -15.10
N LEU A 396 16.16 -5.00 -14.02
CA LEU A 396 16.00 -4.34 -12.74
C LEU A 396 17.25 -4.61 -11.88
N MET A 397 18.01 -3.53 -11.63
CA MET A 397 19.24 -3.58 -10.82
C MET A 397 18.94 -3.90 -9.34
N THR A 398 17.79 -3.48 -8.83
CA THR A 398 17.38 -3.67 -7.43
C THR A 398 15.94 -4.18 -7.35
N ILE A 399 15.72 -5.28 -6.63
CA ILE A 399 14.38 -5.73 -6.24
C ILE A 399 14.31 -5.71 -4.74
N GLN A 400 13.47 -4.82 -4.23
CA GLN A 400 13.19 -4.65 -2.82
C GLN A 400 12.10 -5.67 -2.42
N LEU A 401 12.47 -6.68 -1.64
CA LEU A 401 11.48 -7.54 -0.97
C LEU A 401 11.33 -7.03 0.47
N PRO A 402 10.25 -6.31 0.83
CA PRO A 402 10.02 -5.90 2.21
C PRO A 402 9.83 -7.12 3.12
N ALA A 403 10.46 -7.09 4.30
CA ALA A 403 10.34 -8.11 5.33
C ALA A 403 9.02 -7.94 6.11
N ASP A 404 8.20 -8.99 6.20
CA ASP A 404 6.92 -9.01 6.93
C ASP A 404 7.11 -8.87 8.45
N SER A 405 6.64 -7.79 9.08
CA SER A 405 6.78 -7.60 10.53
C SER A 405 5.92 -8.53 11.38
N SER A 406 4.93 -9.22 10.81
CA SER A 406 4.15 -10.23 11.53
C SER A 406 4.93 -11.51 11.79
N ILE A 407 6.02 -11.73 11.05
CA ILE A 407 7.05 -12.75 11.33
C ILE A 407 8.07 -12.22 12.35
N PHE A 408 8.34 -10.90 12.36
CA PHE A 408 9.37 -10.26 13.21
C PHE A 408 8.78 -9.31 14.28
N PRO A 409 8.26 -9.82 15.41
CA PRO A 409 7.85 -8.96 16.51
C PRO A 409 9.10 -8.27 17.11
N ASN A 410 9.15 -6.92 17.00
CA ASN A 410 10.07 -5.96 17.65
C ASN A 410 11.18 -5.27 16.80
N HIS A 411 11.09 -5.18 15.47
CA HIS A 411 12.17 -4.55 14.67
C HIS A 411 11.74 -3.28 13.90
N TYR A 412 12.66 -2.32 13.79
CA TYR A 412 12.44 -0.98 13.27
C TYR A 412 12.42 -0.95 11.73
N GLY A 413 11.20 -0.83 11.19
CA GLY A 413 10.81 -0.01 10.04
C GLY A 413 9.56 0.79 10.48
N GLU A 414 9.00 1.69 9.67
CA GLU A 414 7.69 2.25 10.02
C GLU A 414 6.70 1.10 10.29
N ALA A 415 5.94 1.19 11.39
CA ALA A 415 5.04 0.12 11.78
C ALA A 415 4.01 -0.08 10.67
N PHE A 416 3.75 -1.33 10.29
CA PHE A 416 2.68 -1.61 9.35
C PHE A 416 1.35 -1.11 9.92
N GLU A 417 0.61 -0.34 9.15
CA GLU A 417 -0.81 -0.11 9.46
C GLU A 417 -1.59 -1.32 8.94
N SER A 418 -2.15 -2.10 9.87
CA SER A 418 -2.92 -3.30 9.56
C SER A 418 -4.42 -3.00 9.59
N PHE A 419 -5.13 -3.37 8.54
CA PHE A 419 -6.58 -3.21 8.39
C PHE A 419 -7.22 -4.57 8.12
N THR A 420 -8.37 -4.83 8.72
CA THR A 420 -9.18 -6.00 8.33
C THR A 420 -9.89 -5.68 7.02
N VAL A 421 -9.66 -6.50 5.99
CA VAL A 421 -10.37 -6.44 4.70
C VAL A 421 -11.21 -7.68 4.51
N GLU A 422 -12.20 -7.64 3.62
CA GLU A 422 -13.26 -8.65 3.48
C GLU A 422 -12.74 -10.11 3.32
N ASN A 423 -11.50 -10.28 2.82
CA ASN A 423 -10.84 -11.57 2.61
C ASN A 423 -9.53 -11.78 3.39
N GLY A 424 -9.20 -10.94 4.38
CA GLY A 424 -7.89 -11.01 5.01
C GLY A 424 -7.48 -9.84 5.90
N VAL A 425 -6.17 -9.71 6.12
CA VAL A 425 -5.56 -8.56 6.78
C VAL A 425 -4.70 -7.83 5.75
N ALA A 426 -4.96 -6.54 5.52
CA ALA A 426 -4.15 -5.69 4.68
C ALA A 426 -3.13 -4.93 5.57
N ASP A 427 -1.84 -5.16 5.37
CA ASP A 427 -0.78 -4.42 6.03
C ASP A 427 -0.23 -3.35 5.06
N VAL A 428 0.15 -2.16 5.53
CA VAL A 428 0.73 -1.08 4.69
C VAL A 428 2.11 -0.70 5.19
N TYR A 429 3.11 -0.65 4.31
CA TYR A 429 4.48 -0.21 4.62
C TYR A 429 5.04 0.67 3.49
N GLY A 430 5.35 1.93 3.79
CA GLY A 430 5.70 2.91 2.76
C GLY A 430 4.59 3.01 1.69
N ASP A 431 4.97 2.90 0.42
CA ASP A 431 4.04 2.93 -0.72
C ASP A 431 3.47 1.54 -1.10
N HIS A 432 3.60 0.54 -0.23
CA HIS A 432 3.26 -0.85 -0.54
C HIS A 432 2.11 -1.39 0.32
N LEU A 433 1.16 -2.07 -0.32
CA LEU A 433 -0.02 -2.70 0.27
C LEU A 433 0.11 -4.24 0.25
N PHE A 434 -0.12 -4.88 1.39
CA PHE A 434 0.09 -6.32 1.61
C PHE A 434 -1.21 -7.00 2.03
N ILE A 435 -1.85 -7.78 1.15
CA ILE A 435 -3.12 -8.44 1.48
C ILE A 435 -2.89 -9.90 1.87
N LYS A 436 -3.10 -10.24 3.13
CA LYS A 436 -3.08 -11.62 3.65
C LYS A 436 -4.41 -12.30 3.37
N SER A 437 -4.60 -12.83 2.15
CA SER A 437 -5.81 -13.59 1.84
C SER A 437 -5.85 -14.90 2.63
N GLY A 438 -6.99 -15.22 3.24
CA GLY A 438 -7.19 -16.45 4.01
C GLY A 438 -7.09 -17.72 3.16
N GLY A 439 -5.88 -18.21 2.90
CA GLY A 439 -5.65 -19.49 2.21
C GLY A 439 -4.32 -19.64 1.48
N GLU A 440 -3.63 -18.55 1.15
CA GLU A 440 -2.32 -18.59 0.46
C GLU A 440 -1.23 -17.92 1.33
N ASN A 441 -0.23 -18.72 1.72
CA ASN A 441 0.94 -18.25 2.46
C ASN A 441 1.92 -17.55 1.50
N LEU A 442 1.60 -16.33 1.07
CA LEU A 442 2.42 -15.49 0.19
C LEU A 442 2.83 -14.22 0.95
N TYR A 443 4.13 -14.04 1.20
CA TYR A 443 4.63 -13.10 2.22
C TYR A 443 5.22 -11.80 1.67
N THR A 444 5.54 -11.73 0.37
CA THR A 444 6.01 -10.49 -0.27
C THR A 444 5.53 -10.43 -1.71
N LYS A 445 5.00 -9.27 -2.12
CA LYS A 445 4.57 -8.96 -3.49
C LYS A 445 5.41 -7.78 -3.98
N TYR A 446 6.23 -7.98 -5.01
CA TYR A 446 6.75 -6.87 -5.80
C TYR A 446 5.74 -6.57 -6.89
N GLN A 447 5.08 -5.42 -6.83
CA GLN A 447 4.17 -4.97 -7.88
C GLN A 447 4.92 -3.99 -8.78
N TYR A 448 5.14 -4.41 -10.02
CA TYR A 448 5.55 -3.57 -11.11
C TYR A 448 4.30 -2.98 -11.76
N GLU A 449 4.04 -1.71 -11.48
CA GLU A 449 3.05 -0.95 -12.23
C GLU A 449 3.67 -0.59 -13.59
N LEU A 450 2.93 -0.85 -14.66
CA LEU A 450 3.49 -0.77 -16.01
C LEU A 450 3.97 0.63 -16.34
N ASN A 451 5.06 0.69 -17.10
CA ASN A 451 5.48 1.95 -17.64
C ASN A 451 4.44 2.39 -18.67
N PRO A 452 3.92 3.61 -18.55
CA PRO A 452 2.96 4.14 -19.51
C PRO A 452 3.54 4.17 -20.94
N GLY A 453 2.84 3.53 -21.87
CA GLY A 453 3.35 3.18 -23.21
C GLY A 453 3.62 1.68 -23.40
N ASP A 454 3.60 0.88 -22.33
CA ASP A 454 3.54 -0.58 -22.39
C ASP A 454 2.19 -1.02 -23.01
N ASN A 455 2.23 -1.37 -24.29
CA ASN A 455 1.08 -1.94 -25.01
C ASN A 455 1.13 -3.48 -25.00
N VAL A 456 1.52 -4.06 -23.87
CA VAL A 456 1.65 -5.51 -23.73
C VAL A 456 0.26 -6.11 -23.48
N THR A 457 -0.14 -7.04 -24.33
CA THR A 457 -1.44 -7.70 -24.24
C THR A 457 -1.35 -9.07 -23.57
N VAL A 458 -2.50 -9.62 -23.19
CA VAL A 458 -2.59 -11.01 -22.72
C VAL A 458 -2.00 -11.99 -23.74
N ASN A 459 -2.21 -11.74 -25.04
CA ASN A 459 -1.63 -12.56 -26.09
C ASN A 459 -0.09 -12.48 -26.14
N ASP A 460 0.49 -11.31 -25.91
CA ASP A 460 1.95 -11.14 -25.90
C ASP A 460 2.61 -11.90 -24.75
N ILE A 461 1.99 -11.87 -23.56
CA ILE A 461 2.42 -12.66 -22.40
C ILE A 461 2.41 -14.17 -22.73
N GLU A 462 1.31 -14.68 -23.27
CA GLU A 462 1.18 -16.10 -23.61
C GLU A 462 2.12 -16.51 -24.76
N ALA A 463 2.39 -15.61 -25.70
CA ALA A 463 3.33 -15.84 -26.79
C ALA A 463 4.78 -15.93 -26.29
N ALA A 464 5.15 -15.11 -25.30
CA ALA A 464 6.49 -15.07 -24.75
C ALA A 464 6.76 -16.18 -23.70
N LEU A 465 5.82 -16.39 -22.78
CA LEU A 465 6.01 -17.25 -21.60
C LEU A 465 5.29 -18.60 -21.72
N GLY A 466 4.44 -18.78 -22.74
CA GLY A 466 3.59 -19.95 -22.90
C GLY A 466 2.30 -19.85 -22.10
N GLN A 467 1.65 -20.99 -21.86
CA GLN A 467 0.40 -21.01 -21.11
C GLN A 467 0.65 -20.79 -19.61
N PRO A 468 -0.16 -19.95 -18.93
CA PRO A 468 -0.04 -19.75 -17.50
C PRO A 468 -0.36 -21.04 -16.74
N SER A 469 0.18 -21.16 -15.53
CA SER A 469 -0.12 -22.27 -14.61
C SER A 469 -1.58 -22.25 -14.13
N SER A 470 -2.12 -21.05 -13.92
CA SER A 470 -3.51 -20.83 -13.54
C SER A 470 -3.97 -19.44 -13.95
N THR A 471 -5.30 -19.26 -13.98
CA THR A 471 -5.94 -17.96 -14.12
C THR A 471 -7.06 -17.84 -13.10
N TYR A 472 -7.16 -16.72 -12.40
CA TYR A 472 -8.25 -16.47 -11.45
C TYR A 472 -8.78 -15.04 -11.56
N MET A 473 -9.97 -14.81 -11.02
CA MET A 473 -10.64 -13.51 -10.96
C MET A 473 -10.66 -13.06 -9.50
N ASP A 474 -10.27 -11.81 -9.26
CA ASP A 474 -10.53 -11.09 -8.02
C ASP A 474 -11.83 -10.31 -8.17
N GLU A 475 -12.91 -10.83 -7.57
CA GLU A 475 -14.26 -10.27 -7.71
C GLU A 475 -14.40 -8.88 -7.06
N ALA A 476 -13.59 -8.55 -6.06
CA ALA A 476 -13.66 -7.27 -5.36
C ALA A 476 -13.15 -6.10 -6.22
N ASN A 477 -12.12 -6.36 -7.04
CA ASN A 477 -11.44 -5.34 -7.84
C ASN A 477 -11.69 -5.46 -9.34
N GLY A 478 -12.44 -6.49 -9.77
CA GLY A 478 -12.72 -6.73 -11.19
C GLY A 478 -11.50 -7.19 -12.00
N LEU A 479 -10.38 -7.57 -11.35
CA LEU A 479 -9.13 -7.92 -12.02
C LEU A 479 -9.03 -9.44 -12.28
N ARG A 480 -8.48 -9.82 -13.43
CA ARG A 480 -8.02 -11.19 -13.71
C ARG A 480 -6.51 -11.27 -13.61
N TYR A 481 -6.02 -12.44 -13.21
CA TYR A 481 -4.59 -12.71 -13.10
C TYR A 481 -4.18 -13.90 -13.95
N LEU A 482 -3.07 -13.75 -14.70
CA LEU A 482 -2.31 -14.85 -15.30
C LEU A 482 -1.18 -15.22 -14.33
N SER A 483 -1.20 -16.44 -13.80
CA SER A 483 -0.21 -16.90 -12.81
C SER A 483 0.75 -17.92 -13.39
N TYR A 484 2.05 -17.71 -13.18
CA TYR A 484 3.13 -18.66 -13.49
C TYR A 484 3.78 -19.13 -12.18
N SER A 485 3.59 -20.41 -11.87
CA SER A 485 4.06 -21.05 -10.65
C SER A 485 5.51 -21.52 -10.83
N LEU A 486 6.43 -20.95 -10.05
CA LEU A 486 7.88 -21.27 -10.05
C LEU A 486 8.25 -22.00 -8.74
N ASP A 487 9.48 -22.50 -8.59
CA ASP A 487 9.82 -23.32 -7.40
C ASP A 487 9.59 -22.59 -6.07
N HIS A 488 10.16 -21.39 -5.93
CA HIS A 488 10.02 -20.56 -4.73
C HIS A 488 9.23 -19.27 -4.95
N TYR A 489 8.79 -19.01 -6.19
CA TYR A 489 8.12 -17.77 -6.57
C TYR A 489 6.84 -18.03 -7.36
N GLU A 490 6.00 -17.01 -7.46
CA GLU A 490 4.89 -16.94 -8.40
C GLU A 490 4.94 -15.60 -9.13
N LEU A 491 4.96 -15.65 -10.46
CA LEU A 491 4.92 -14.45 -11.30
C LEU A 491 3.47 -14.27 -11.77
N ARG A 492 2.85 -13.12 -11.49
CA ARG A 492 1.46 -12.82 -11.88
C ARG A 492 1.41 -11.60 -12.81
N PHE A 493 0.47 -11.61 -13.74
CA PHE A 493 0.13 -10.44 -14.57
C PHE A 493 -1.35 -10.14 -14.40
N SER A 494 -1.70 -8.90 -14.08
CA SER A 494 -3.11 -8.50 -13.90
C SER A 494 -3.66 -7.82 -15.15
N PHE A 495 -4.97 -7.95 -15.40
CA PHE A 495 -5.69 -7.25 -16.46
C PHE A 495 -7.17 -7.06 -16.08
N ASP A 496 -7.86 -6.13 -16.74
CA ASP A 496 -9.28 -5.87 -16.50
C ASP A 496 -10.12 -7.10 -16.88
N GLY A 497 -10.75 -7.70 -15.89
CA GLY A 497 -11.60 -8.87 -16.01
C GLY A 497 -13.09 -8.57 -16.18
N THR A 498 -13.48 -7.29 -16.06
CA THR A 498 -14.88 -6.84 -16.16
C THR A 498 -15.33 -6.68 -17.60
N VAL A 499 -14.38 -6.50 -18.52
CA VAL A 499 -14.64 -6.36 -19.95
C VAL A 499 -14.04 -7.54 -20.71
N THR A 500 -14.84 -8.15 -21.59
CA THR A 500 -14.41 -9.33 -22.34
C THR A 500 -13.92 -8.89 -23.73
N TYR A 501 -12.63 -8.56 -23.84
CA TYR A 501 -11.99 -8.31 -25.12
C TYR A 501 -11.23 -9.55 -25.63
N PRO A 502 -10.98 -9.67 -26.94
CA PRO A 502 -10.01 -10.64 -27.48
C PRO A 502 -8.65 -10.47 -26.80
N LYS A 503 -7.89 -11.57 -26.66
CA LYS A 503 -6.60 -11.55 -25.93
C LYS A 503 -5.58 -10.60 -26.57
N GLU A 504 -5.70 -10.38 -27.86
CA GLU A 504 -4.88 -9.47 -28.68
C GLU A 504 -5.18 -7.99 -28.42
N GLU A 505 -6.26 -7.69 -27.70
CA GLU A 505 -6.72 -6.32 -27.40
C GLU A 505 -6.78 -6.05 -25.89
N THR A 506 -6.68 -7.09 -25.06
CA THR A 506 -6.67 -6.97 -23.60
C THR A 506 -5.30 -6.58 -23.08
N ALA A 507 -5.15 -5.33 -22.66
CA ALA A 507 -3.92 -4.81 -22.06
C ALA A 507 -3.65 -5.39 -20.67
N ILE A 508 -2.38 -5.68 -20.38
CA ILE A 508 -1.89 -5.94 -19.03
C ILE A 508 -1.90 -4.62 -18.23
N LEU A 509 -2.11 -4.70 -16.93
CA LEU A 509 -2.17 -3.54 -16.02
C LEU A 509 -1.03 -3.54 -15.00
N SER A 510 -0.56 -4.73 -14.58
CA SER A 510 0.58 -4.85 -13.68
C SER A 510 1.26 -6.21 -13.81
N LEU A 511 2.52 -6.27 -13.35
CA LEU A 511 3.30 -7.48 -13.15
C LEU A 511 3.59 -7.63 -11.66
N GLU A 512 3.50 -8.85 -11.12
CA GLU A 512 3.79 -9.14 -9.72
C GLU A 512 4.75 -10.31 -9.58
N LEU A 513 5.76 -10.19 -8.71
CA LEU A 513 6.61 -11.30 -8.30
C LEU A 513 6.37 -11.60 -6.81
N LEU A 514 5.75 -12.74 -6.55
CA LEU A 514 5.36 -13.18 -5.22
C LEU A 514 6.25 -14.29 -4.73
N TYR A 515 6.51 -14.30 -3.42
CA TYR A 515 7.36 -15.31 -2.79
C TYR A 515 6.56 -16.39 -2.04
N LYS A 516 6.92 -17.67 -2.24
CA LYS A 516 6.25 -18.84 -1.65
C LYS A 516 6.85 -19.26 -0.32
N GLN A 517 6.01 -19.80 0.57
CA GLN A 517 6.45 -20.39 1.84
C GLN A 517 6.72 -21.91 1.81
N PRO A 518 7.65 -22.41 2.65
CA PRO A 518 8.55 -21.62 3.50
C PRO A 518 9.63 -20.93 2.67
N GLY A 519 9.89 -19.68 3.04
CA GLY A 519 10.74 -18.77 2.32
C GLY A 519 12.24 -18.88 2.64
N ILE A 520 13.03 -17.92 2.14
CA ILE A 520 14.49 -17.89 2.27
C ILE A 520 14.86 -17.39 3.65
N VAL A 521 13.97 -16.59 4.24
CA VAL A 521 14.05 -16.06 5.58
C VAL A 521 14.08 -17.18 6.60
N GLU A 522 13.14 -18.13 6.54
CA GLU A 522 13.06 -19.25 7.47
C GLU A 522 14.31 -20.14 7.39
N HIS A 523 14.88 -20.28 6.19
CA HIS A 523 16.16 -20.96 5.99
C HIS A 523 17.33 -20.16 6.56
N ALA A 524 17.33 -18.83 6.37
CA ALA A 524 18.35 -17.94 6.90
C ALA A 524 18.33 -17.85 8.42
N GLU A 525 17.16 -17.78 9.05
CA GLU A 525 16.96 -17.88 10.50
C GLU A 525 17.49 -19.21 11.04
N THR A 526 17.16 -20.32 10.38
CA THR A 526 17.70 -21.64 10.75
C THR A 526 19.23 -21.62 10.72
N VAL A 527 19.84 -21.10 9.65
CA VAL A 527 21.30 -20.98 9.56
C VAL A 527 21.87 -20.04 10.63
N PHE A 528 21.21 -18.90 10.86
CA PHE A 528 21.59 -17.91 11.87
C PHE A 528 21.62 -18.53 13.28
N ASP A 529 20.58 -19.28 13.64
CA ASP A 529 20.48 -20.01 14.91
C ASP A 529 21.56 -21.09 15.04
N LEU A 530 21.84 -21.81 13.94
CA LEU A 530 22.90 -22.83 13.92
C LEU A 530 24.29 -22.21 14.10
N LEU A 531 24.53 -21.03 13.54
CA LEU A 531 25.75 -20.24 13.77
C LEU A 531 25.82 -19.77 15.23
N ALA A 532 24.74 -19.22 15.78
CA ALA A 532 24.66 -18.73 17.15
C ALA A 532 24.87 -19.83 18.20
N THR A 533 24.26 -20.99 17.97
CA THR A 533 24.39 -22.17 18.84
C THR A 533 25.65 -22.99 18.58
N ARG A 534 26.44 -22.62 17.56
CA ARG A 534 27.64 -23.33 17.09
C ARG A 534 27.39 -24.79 16.68
N ASN A 535 26.19 -25.09 16.20
CA ASN A 535 25.84 -26.44 15.76
C ASN A 535 26.32 -26.69 14.32
N MET A 536 27.63 -26.84 14.16
CA MET A 536 28.25 -27.02 12.83
C MET A 536 27.85 -28.33 12.15
N THR A 537 27.51 -29.37 12.92
CA THR A 537 27.07 -30.65 12.35
C THR A 537 25.78 -30.49 11.56
N GLU A 538 24.83 -29.73 12.09
CA GLU A 538 23.57 -29.46 11.38
C GLU A 538 23.77 -28.41 10.28
N LEU A 539 24.58 -27.38 10.53
CA LEU A 539 24.92 -26.36 9.53
C LEU A 539 25.46 -26.98 8.23
N ALA A 540 26.24 -28.06 8.33
CA ALA A 540 26.75 -28.80 7.18
C ALA A 540 25.65 -29.26 6.20
N ASN A 541 24.43 -29.57 6.69
CA ASN A 541 23.30 -29.99 5.85
C ASN A 541 22.70 -28.83 5.03
N HIS A 542 22.95 -27.60 5.46
CA HIS A 542 22.50 -26.37 4.79
C HIS A 542 23.52 -25.84 3.78
N VAL A 543 24.77 -26.30 3.81
CA VAL A 543 25.81 -25.83 2.88
C VAL A 543 25.66 -26.46 1.49
N HIS A 544 25.90 -25.66 0.45
CA HIS A 544 25.81 -26.12 -0.93
C HIS A 544 26.82 -27.26 -1.17
N PRO A 545 26.36 -28.43 -1.67
CA PRO A 545 27.21 -29.62 -1.73
C PRO A 545 28.35 -29.54 -2.74
N GLU A 546 28.19 -28.75 -3.81
CA GLU A 546 29.21 -28.55 -4.85
C GLU A 546 30.05 -27.28 -4.66
N LYS A 547 29.43 -26.15 -4.33
CA LYS A 547 30.10 -24.85 -4.16
C LYS A 547 30.76 -24.68 -2.79
N GLY A 548 30.31 -25.39 -1.77
CA GLY A 548 30.70 -25.12 -0.39
C GLY A 548 30.14 -23.79 0.12
N VAL A 549 30.71 -23.28 1.21
CA VAL A 549 30.38 -21.96 1.77
C VAL A 549 31.65 -21.11 1.87
N VAL A 550 31.60 -19.90 1.31
CA VAL A 550 32.65 -18.90 1.44
C VAL A 550 32.52 -18.13 2.75
N PHE A 551 33.64 -17.79 3.36
CA PHE A 551 33.71 -16.84 4.46
C PHE A 551 34.55 -15.65 4.02
N ALA A 552 33.97 -14.45 4.04
CA ALA A 552 34.66 -13.24 3.61
C ALA A 552 34.46 -12.07 4.60
N PRO A 553 35.50 -11.66 5.35
CA PRO A 553 35.47 -10.47 6.18
C PRO A 553 35.66 -9.22 5.33
N PHE A 554 34.90 -8.16 5.64
CA PHE A 554 34.88 -6.91 4.88
C PHE A 554 34.55 -7.11 3.39
N LEU A 555 33.75 -8.13 3.08
CA LEU A 555 33.30 -8.46 1.74
C LEU A 555 34.45 -8.68 0.74
N GLN A 556 35.59 -9.18 1.23
CA GLN A 556 36.78 -9.49 0.44
C GLN A 556 36.59 -10.76 -0.40
N LEU A 557 35.86 -10.59 -1.49
CA LEU A 557 35.62 -11.57 -2.55
C LEU A 557 36.65 -11.41 -3.70
N ASN A 558 36.72 -12.37 -4.63
CA ASN A 558 37.69 -12.37 -5.74
C ASN A 558 37.60 -11.11 -6.63
N SER A 559 36.41 -10.56 -6.76
CA SER A 559 36.09 -9.40 -7.61
C SER A 559 36.15 -8.07 -6.86
N THR A 560 36.60 -8.06 -5.61
CA THR A 560 36.69 -6.85 -4.79
C THR A 560 37.88 -5.97 -5.23
N PRO A 561 37.72 -4.67 -5.53
CA PRO A 561 38.77 -3.81 -6.06
C PRO A 561 39.88 -3.49 -5.07
N LEU A 562 39.64 -3.79 -3.78
CA LEU A 562 40.54 -3.48 -2.67
C LEU A 562 41.47 -4.65 -2.31
N THR A 563 41.33 -5.82 -2.93
CA THR A 563 42.17 -6.98 -2.66
C THR A 563 43.18 -7.20 -3.79
N GLU A 564 44.48 -7.04 -3.50
CA GLU A 564 45.51 -7.64 -4.35
C GLU A 564 45.48 -9.17 -4.10
N GLU A 565 45.03 -9.96 -5.08
CA GLU A 565 45.20 -11.44 -5.14
C GLU A 565 44.88 -12.22 -3.83
N HIS A 566 43.72 -11.99 -3.21
CA HIS A 566 43.25 -12.81 -2.08
C HIS A 566 42.27 -13.91 -2.56
N GLU A 567 42.59 -15.18 -2.31
CA GLU A 567 41.65 -16.29 -2.53
C GLU A 567 40.73 -16.45 -1.30
N PRO A 568 39.39 -16.33 -1.46
CA PRO A 568 38.44 -16.49 -0.36
C PRO A 568 38.53 -17.86 0.29
N VAL A 569 38.32 -17.91 1.61
CA VAL A 569 38.33 -19.17 2.36
C VAL A 569 36.99 -19.88 2.17
N ILE A 570 37.01 -21.01 1.47
CA ILE A 570 35.83 -21.84 1.18
C ILE A 570 35.95 -23.17 1.93
N PHE A 571 34.88 -23.59 2.59
CA PHE A 571 34.77 -24.92 3.18
C PHE A 571 33.67 -25.73 2.49
N GLN A 572 33.98 -26.98 2.16
CA GLN A 572 33.01 -27.93 1.63
C GLN A 572 32.05 -28.39 2.73
N ALA A 573 30.83 -28.80 2.37
CA ALA A 573 29.81 -29.23 3.32
C ALA A 573 30.30 -30.30 4.31
N ASN A 574 31.14 -31.23 3.87
CA ASN A 574 31.71 -32.29 4.72
C ASN A 574 32.79 -31.81 5.70
N GLU A 575 33.35 -30.61 5.51
CA GLU A 575 34.36 -30.01 6.39
C GLU A 575 33.73 -29.20 7.53
N ILE A 576 32.50 -28.71 7.33
CA ILE A 576 31.80 -27.82 8.27
C ILE A 576 31.61 -28.47 9.64
N SER A 577 31.20 -29.74 9.70
CA SER A 577 30.99 -30.44 10.97
C SER A 577 32.23 -30.46 11.89
N GLY A 578 33.43 -30.40 11.30
CA GLY A 578 34.72 -30.36 12.02
C GLY A 578 35.34 -28.97 12.17
N LEU A 579 34.65 -27.92 11.72
CA LEU A 579 35.22 -26.58 11.53
C LEU A 579 35.82 -25.99 12.82
N LEU A 580 35.13 -26.16 13.95
CA LEU A 580 35.59 -25.61 15.25
C LEU A 580 36.77 -26.38 15.87
N GLN A 581 36.99 -27.62 15.43
CA GLN A 581 38.15 -28.42 15.84
C GLN A 581 39.36 -28.17 14.96
N ASN A 582 39.16 -27.58 13.78
CA ASN A 582 40.24 -27.19 12.88
C ASN A 582 41.11 -26.10 13.55
N LYS A 583 42.40 -26.39 13.71
CA LYS A 583 43.41 -25.49 14.28
C LYS A 583 44.34 -24.86 13.25
N THR A 584 44.08 -25.12 11.97
CA THR A 584 44.79 -24.48 10.87
C THR A 584 44.51 -22.99 10.91
N VAL A 585 45.56 -22.18 10.85
CA VAL A 585 45.45 -20.73 10.72
C VAL A 585 45.28 -20.43 9.24
N TYR A 586 44.14 -19.84 8.90
CA TYR A 586 43.85 -19.36 7.55
C TYR A 586 44.10 -17.86 7.53
N HIS A 587 44.53 -17.39 6.37
CA HIS A 587 44.50 -15.98 6.04
C HIS A 587 43.12 -15.69 5.44
N TRP A 588 42.30 -14.87 6.10
CA TRP A 588 40.90 -14.59 5.70
C TRP A 588 40.75 -13.28 4.93
N GLY A 589 41.82 -12.49 4.79
CA GLY A 589 41.82 -11.17 4.17
C GLY A 589 42.56 -10.15 5.04
N ASP A 590 42.43 -8.87 4.72
CA ASP A 590 43.07 -7.78 5.43
C ASP A 590 42.05 -6.81 6.06
N HIS A 591 42.42 -6.15 7.16
CA HIS A 591 41.57 -5.10 7.73
C HIS A 591 41.53 -3.86 6.83
N GLY A 592 40.33 -3.43 6.42
CA GLY A 592 40.16 -2.32 5.47
C GLY A 592 40.85 -0.99 5.84
N SER A 593 40.94 -0.67 7.13
CA SER A 593 41.57 0.58 7.60
C SER A 593 43.07 0.47 7.89
N SER A 594 43.55 -0.70 8.32
CA SER A 594 44.95 -0.88 8.77
C SER A 594 45.82 -1.67 7.80
N GLY A 595 45.22 -2.43 6.87
CA GLY A 595 45.89 -3.35 5.95
C GLY A 595 46.60 -4.51 6.66
N LEU A 596 46.24 -4.79 7.92
CA LEU A 596 46.82 -5.91 8.67
C LEU A 596 46.11 -7.22 8.32
N PRO A 597 46.84 -8.35 8.23
CA PRO A 597 46.27 -9.64 7.88
C PRO A 597 45.36 -10.17 8.99
N ILE A 598 44.24 -10.74 8.58
CA ILE A 598 43.28 -11.45 9.39
C ILE A 598 43.70 -12.93 9.37
N ASP A 599 44.68 -13.27 10.20
CA ASP A 599 45.21 -14.64 10.32
C ASP A 599 44.70 -15.31 11.59
N MET A 600 43.80 -16.28 11.46
CA MET A 600 43.24 -16.99 12.61
C MET A 600 42.65 -18.36 12.28
N SER A 601 42.37 -19.18 13.31
CA SER A 601 41.63 -20.43 13.13
C SER A 601 40.14 -20.18 12.85
N PRO A 602 39.40 -21.13 12.25
CA PRO A 602 37.96 -20.95 12.00
C PRO A 602 37.14 -20.64 13.25
N ALA A 603 37.47 -21.27 14.39
CA ALA A 603 36.80 -20.98 15.65
C ALA A 603 36.99 -19.52 16.11
N GLU A 604 38.20 -18.97 15.93
CA GLU A 604 38.48 -17.56 16.23
C GLU A 604 37.84 -16.61 15.21
N TYR A 605 37.76 -17.02 13.94
CA TYR A 605 37.06 -16.24 12.92
C TYR A 605 35.57 -16.08 13.24
N LEU A 606 34.87 -17.18 13.56
CA LEU A 606 33.47 -17.11 13.95
C LEU A 606 33.26 -16.20 15.18
N ASP A 607 34.18 -16.22 16.14
CA ASP A 607 34.08 -15.40 17.36
C ASP A 607 34.18 -13.89 17.10
N ASN A 608 34.93 -13.50 16.07
CA ASN A 608 35.28 -12.11 15.78
C ASN A 608 34.49 -11.49 14.61
N TYR A 609 34.04 -12.30 13.65
CA TYR A 609 33.43 -11.83 12.40
C TYR A 609 32.06 -12.44 12.10
N VAL A 610 31.67 -13.53 12.75
CA VAL A 610 30.32 -14.09 12.60
C VAL A 610 29.57 -13.78 13.90
N TYR A 611 29.30 -12.49 14.10
CA TYR A 611 28.74 -11.98 15.34
C TYR A 611 27.30 -12.47 15.53
N THR A 612 27.08 -13.22 16.61
CA THR A 612 25.80 -13.90 16.92
C THR A 612 25.39 -13.72 18.39
N LYS A 613 25.97 -12.73 19.07
CA LYS A 613 25.80 -12.52 20.52
C LYS A 613 24.67 -11.57 20.87
N GLN A 614 24.04 -10.94 19.88
CA GLN A 614 22.87 -10.10 20.07
C GLN A 614 21.87 -10.35 18.93
N GLU A 615 20.61 -10.04 19.20
CA GLU A 615 19.57 -10.02 18.18
C GLU A 615 19.89 -8.93 17.15
N PRO A 616 19.67 -9.17 15.85
CA PRO A 616 19.87 -8.15 14.82
C PRO A 616 18.96 -6.93 15.07
N ASP A 617 19.47 -5.74 14.80
CA ASP A 617 18.67 -4.50 14.87
C ASP A 617 17.76 -4.38 13.64
N SER A 618 18.19 -4.91 12.49
CA SER A 618 17.43 -4.89 11.23
C SER A 618 17.81 -6.08 10.34
N ILE A 619 16.88 -6.54 9.52
CA ILE A 619 17.09 -7.63 8.55
C ILE A 619 16.67 -7.14 7.17
N PHE A 620 17.51 -7.38 6.16
CA PHE A 620 17.31 -6.97 4.78
C PHE A 620 17.37 -8.20 3.86
N ILE A 621 16.43 -8.32 2.91
CA ILE A 621 16.35 -9.46 1.97
C ILE A 621 16.54 -8.94 0.56
N ASN A 622 17.62 -9.34 -0.11
CA ASN A 622 17.99 -8.84 -1.44
C ASN A 622 18.06 -7.31 -1.54
N GLN A 623 18.04 -6.62 -0.40
CA GLN A 623 18.00 -5.17 -0.24
C GLN A 623 19.38 -4.64 0.10
N GLN A 624 19.56 -3.35 -0.16
CA GLN A 624 20.68 -2.55 0.32
C GLN A 624 20.24 -1.79 1.57
N ASP A 625 21.08 -1.77 2.61
CA ASP A 625 20.99 -0.73 3.64
C ASP A 625 21.44 0.60 3.00
N LEU A 626 20.52 1.55 2.84
CA LEU A 626 20.72 2.87 2.22
C LEU A 626 21.83 3.71 2.89
N SER A 627 22.37 3.26 4.03
CA SER A 627 23.49 3.88 4.73
C SER A 627 24.88 3.37 4.30
N GLY A 628 24.96 2.30 3.49
CA GLY A 628 26.20 1.68 3.03
C GLY A 628 26.53 1.91 1.55
N PRO A 629 27.82 1.86 1.13
CA PRO A 629 28.21 2.02 -0.27
C PRO A 629 27.58 0.96 -1.20
N GLU A 630 26.96 1.42 -2.29
CA GLU A 630 26.25 0.63 -3.34
C GLU A 630 27.07 -0.54 -3.93
N PHE A 631 28.39 -0.43 -3.89
CA PHE A 631 29.32 -1.33 -4.55
C PHE A 631 29.21 -2.81 -4.13
N PHE A 632 28.73 -3.11 -2.92
CA PHE A 632 28.89 -4.44 -2.33
C PHE A 632 27.91 -5.50 -2.84
N THR A 633 26.66 -5.12 -3.10
CA THR A 633 25.64 -6.03 -3.62
C THR A 633 26.01 -6.49 -5.04
N ASP A 634 26.58 -5.60 -5.85
CA ASP A 634 27.00 -5.89 -7.22
C ASP A 634 28.19 -6.84 -7.29
N ILE A 635 29.16 -6.73 -6.36
CA ILE A 635 30.25 -7.71 -6.23
C ILE A 635 29.67 -9.09 -5.97
N ILE A 636 28.77 -9.20 -4.97
CA ILE A 636 28.18 -10.47 -4.59
C ILE A 636 27.41 -11.06 -5.77
N ARG A 637 26.60 -10.25 -6.46
CA ARG A 637 25.86 -10.67 -7.67
C ARG A 637 26.78 -11.02 -8.84
N GLY A 638 27.96 -10.39 -8.94
CA GLY A 638 28.98 -10.73 -9.92
C GLY A 638 29.55 -12.13 -9.72
N GLU A 639 29.70 -12.57 -8.46
CA GLU A 639 30.22 -13.91 -8.13
C GLU A 639 29.13 -14.98 -8.00
N TYR A 640 27.97 -14.58 -7.48
CA TYR A 640 26.81 -15.43 -7.23
C TYR A 640 25.59 -14.83 -7.95
N PRO A 641 25.46 -15.03 -9.28
CA PRO A 641 24.39 -14.41 -10.06
C PRO A 641 22.98 -14.85 -9.67
N ASP A 642 22.86 -16.04 -9.09
CA ASP A 642 21.59 -16.65 -8.65
C ASP A 642 21.36 -16.52 -7.14
N ALA A 643 22.23 -15.76 -6.45
CA ALA A 643 22.19 -15.64 -5.00
C ALA A 643 20.98 -14.86 -4.49
N HIS A 644 20.50 -15.34 -3.35
CA HIS A 644 19.59 -14.66 -2.45
C HIS A 644 20.36 -14.27 -1.19
N MET A 645 20.27 -13.01 -0.81
CA MET A 645 21.01 -12.44 0.30
C MET A 645 20.04 -12.12 1.43
N VAL A 646 20.37 -12.60 2.63
CA VAL A 646 19.71 -12.17 3.87
C VAL A 646 20.77 -11.49 4.73
N GLN A 647 20.61 -10.19 4.95
CA GLN A 647 21.55 -9.35 5.67
C GLN A 647 20.99 -9.00 7.04
N TYR A 648 21.80 -9.17 8.07
CA TYR A 648 21.49 -8.86 9.46
C TYR A 648 22.36 -7.67 9.86
N SER A 649 21.75 -6.54 10.21
CA SER A 649 22.45 -5.34 10.66
C SER A 649 22.42 -5.23 12.18
N PHE A 650 23.52 -4.74 12.73
CA PHE A 650 23.75 -4.60 14.16
C PHE A 650 24.34 -3.20 14.42
N ASN A 651 23.61 -2.38 15.16
CA ASN A 651 24.02 -1.03 15.53
C ASN A 651 24.84 -1.07 16.82
N GLU A 652 26.12 -0.68 16.75
CA GLU A 652 26.96 -0.49 17.91
C GLU A 652 27.06 1.00 18.27
N THR A 653 26.47 1.37 19.42
CA THR A 653 26.75 2.67 20.04
C THR A 653 27.87 2.52 21.07
N ILE A 654 29.10 2.86 20.67
CA ILE A 654 30.21 3.00 21.62
C ILE A 654 30.00 4.32 22.39
N PRO A 655 29.96 4.33 23.74
CA PRO A 655 29.79 5.56 24.51
C PRO A 655 30.95 6.54 24.31
N GLY A 656 30.81 7.48 23.38
CA GLY A 656 31.78 8.54 23.10
C GLY A 656 32.31 8.62 21.67
N ASP A 657 31.93 7.69 20.78
CA ASP A 657 32.25 7.71 19.34
C ASP A 657 30.96 7.86 18.51
N ASP A 658 31.12 8.21 17.24
CA ASP A 658 30.06 8.18 16.24
C ASP A 658 29.62 6.72 15.97
N LEU A 659 28.40 6.56 15.43
CA LEU A 659 27.75 5.26 15.16
C LEU A 659 28.71 4.27 14.49
N SER A 660 28.88 3.07 15.06
CA SER A 660 29.56 1.95 14.39
C SER A 660 28.50 0.92 14.03
N TRP A 661 28.57 0.32 12.85
CA TRP A 661 27.63 -0.72 12.45
C TRP A 661 28.38 -1.97 11.99
N LEU A 662 27.72 -3.11 12.20
CA LEU A 662 28.17 -4.43 11.77
C LEU A 662 27.05 -5.05 10.93
N GLN A 663 27.44 -5.83 9.93
CA GLN A 663 26.51 -6.48 9.03
C GLN A 663 26.97 -7.91 8.77
N LEU A 664 26.07 -8.88 8.95
CA LEU A 664 26.26 -10.27 8.57
C LEU A 664 25.37 -10.57 7.38
N THR A 665 25.94 -10.97 6.25
CA THR A 665 25.20 -11.36 5.05
C THR A 665 25.31 -12.86 4.84
N LEU A 666 24.16 -13.54 4.84
CA LEU A 666 24.04 -14.94 4.44
C LEU A 666 23.61 -15.02 2.98
N ILE A 667 24.32 -15.80 2.19
CA ILE A 667 24.09 -15.97 0.76
C ILE A 667 23.60 -17.38 0.49
N PHE A 668 22.49 -17.49 -0.23
CA PHE A 668 21.86 -18.76 -0.59
C PHE A 668 21.67 -18.88 -2.09
N GLU A 669 21.77 -20.10 -2.60
CA GLU A 669 21.40 -20.43 -3.97
C GLU A 669 20.48 -21.65 -3.99
N PRO A 670 19.58 -21.74 -4.99
CA PRO A 670 18.70 -22.90 -5.13
C PRO A 670 19.49 -24.12 -5.61
N TYR A 671 19.28 -25.26 -4.96
CA TYR A 671 19.84 -26.56 -5.36
C TYR A 671 18.85 -27.68 -5.06
N ASN A 672 18.35 -28.36 -6.11
CA ASN A 672 17.34 -29.42 -6.01
C ASN A 672 16.10 -29.01 -5.18
N ASN A 673 15.55 -27.82 -5.44
CA ASN A 673 14.39 -27.24 -4.75
C ASN A 673 14.60 -26.95 -3.26
N GLU A 674 15.85 -26.89 -2.80
CA GLU A 674 16.23 -26.44 -1.45
C GLU A 674 17.16 -25.23 -1.54
N TRP A 675 17.01 -24.30 -0.61
CA TRP A 675 17.99 -23.23 -0.42
C TRP A 675 19.25 -23.76 0.23
N LYS A 676 20.40 -23.52 -0.40
CA LYS A 676 21.71 -23.90 0.14
C LYS A 676 22.61 -22.70 0.35
N LEU A 677 23.21 -22.66 1.53
CA LEU A 677 24.16 -21.64 1.95
C LEU A 677 25.45 -21.75 1.14
N VAL A 678 25.82 -20.65 0.48
CA VAL A 678 27.04 -20.51 -0.32
C VAL A 678 27.97 -19.43 0.21
N GLY A 679 27.50 -18.55 1.10
CA GLY A 679 28.35 -17.50 1.69
C GLY A 679 27.92 -17.02 3.06
N ILE A 680 28.92 -16.74 3.91
CA ILE A 680 28.81 -16.06 5.20
C ILE A 680 29.77 -14.87 5.16
N LEU A 681 29.19 -13.70 4.96
CA LEU A 681 29.92 -12.47 4.67
C LEU A 681 29.77 -11.50 5.83
N HIS A 682 30.87 -10.86 6.21
CA HIS A 682 30.86 -9.85 7.28
C HIS A 682 31.25 -8.50 6.70
N ASN A 683 30.54 -7.45 7.11
CA ASN A 683 30.92 -6.07 6.85
C ASN A 683 30.82 -5.25 8.13
N ALA A 684 31.61 -4.18 8.22
CA ALA A 684 31.58 -3.31 9.37
C ALA A 684 32.10 -1.92 9.01
N TRP A 685 31.55 -0.91 9.65
CA TRP A 685 32.11 0.43 9.65
C TRP A 685 32.36 0.91 11.08
N THR A 686 33.55 1.46 11.27
CA THR A 686 33.98 2.11 12.53
C THR A 686 34.67 3.43 12.13
N PRO A 687 34.19 4.60 12.59
CA PRO A 687 34.68 5.92 12.17
C PRO A 687 36.19 6.18 12.38
#